data_AF-A0A8T4RBN4-F1
#
_entry.id   AF-A0A8T4RBN4-F1
#
_cell.length_a   1.000
_cell.length_b   1.000
_cell.length_c   1.000
_cell.angle_alpha   90.00
_cell.angle_beta   90.00
_cell.angle_gamma   90.00
#
_symmetry.space_group_name_H-M   'P 1'
#
loop_
_entity.id
_entity.type
_entity.pdbx_description
1 polymer ?
#
loop_
_entity_poly.entity_id
_entity_poly.type
_entity_poly.pdbx_seq_one_letter_code
_entity_poly.pdbx_strand_id
1 'polypeptide(L)'
;MSPIFLGCGSANTGDNIYEPVKLDADSSYSYNNYEKDIQEKDSRDNYDNYLYETDALNEVCNGKVYYKDNDNDGYGIHNDFVMICEGANIPFSYVLEKKLGWDCNDKNTDVYPSAPEICDNLDNDCNEVIDDVPSSICYTANEFGSCSGKISCSGLEMVCDAPTPSKEICDGKDNNCSGDIDENLTQKCYTDCGEGLKYCIDGTWQGCDATLSSPEICDNIDNNCNKLIDDGLTKPCYTDCGEGLEYCIDGTWQGCDATLSSPEICDNIDNNCNKLVDDGLTKPCYTECGEGLEYCIEGVWQGCTATQPETEICDGKDNNCNKSIDENLTQPCSSVCGSGLEYCINGTWQGCDAPLPQIEVCDGIDNDCNAQTDEKVQLIFYQDKDGDGYGNANETIKACIQPEGYTNVPFDCDDNNPLVYVFNQEVCNSIDDNCDGQTDEDLGTTTCGLGECEHTINNCINGTIQICDSLEGAVQEECDGLDNDCDNITDEDDVCNLDDLVLHLKFDESQEWINANPKKVEDFSPYKNDGANSGMTHTDGKIGQGIFSEKCYDIDVQHIDAMDFSSGFTIETWVYPTSDPEYPQSTILHKADIFAHGMVFFYDKVKPQHFACSAWSPSYGLSQFTTNEFPLNQWYHVACIFDGKSIKLFVNGEEVPSYMDEGKLPPEGQTFDPTSSNKIRIGHQIYQDGRCFYGKLDEIKVWRKPLEKEELGYYVDK
;
A
#
# COMPACT_ATOMS: atom_id res chain seq x y z
N MET A 1 2.40 40.85 8.55
CA MET A 1 2.72 41.13 9.96
C MET A 1 3.45 39.92 10.51
N SER A 2 4.77 39.90 10.36
CA SER A 2 5.65 39.21 11.30
C SER A 2 5.88 40.18 12.48
N PRO A 3 6.57 39.83 13.60
CA PRO A 3 7.98 39.44 13.48
C PRO A 3 8.59 38.55 14.60
N ILE A 4 9.81 38.07 14.29
CA ILE A 4 10.99 37.76 15.16
C ILE A 4 10.99 36.41 15.91
N PHE A 5 11.78 35.40 15.48
CA PHE A 5 13.25 35.17 15.51
C PHE A 5 13.84 34.83 16.89
N LEU A 6 14.51 33.67 16.99
CA LEU A 6 15.93 33.54 17.36
C LEU A 6 16.39 32.08 17.22
N GLY A 7 17.45 31.88 16.43
CA GLY A 7 18.32 30.72 16.50
C GLY A 7 19.67 31.09 17.13
N CYS A 8 20.46 30.07 17.45
CA CYS A 8 21.93 29.97 17.68
C CYS A 8 22.15 28.85 18.72
N GLY A 9 23.12 27.93 18.63
CA GLY A 9 24.25 27.77 17.72
C GLY A 9 25.42 27.09 18.46
N SER A 10 26.12 26.17 17.78
CA SER A 10 27.54 25.77 17.93
C SER A 10 27.95 25.05 19.25
N ALA A 11 28.99 24.21 19.35
CA ALA A 11 30.16 23.95 18.51
C ALA A 11 30.88 22.62 18.91
N ASN A 12 31.56 21.99 17.92
CA ASN A 12 32.91 21.38 17.91
C ASN A 12 33.37 20.46 19.05
N THR A 13 33.90 19.26 18.79
CA THR A 13 35.20 18.91 18.15
C THR A 13 35.13 17.41 17.78
N GLY A 14 35.67 16.84 16.70
CA GLY A 14 36.94 17.06 16.00
C GLY A 14 37.97 16.01 16.44
N ASP A 15 38.08 14.86 15.76
CA ASP A 15 39.33 14.41 15.08
C ASP A 15 39.30 12.94 14.62
N ASN A 16 39.59 12.80 13.32
CA ASN A 16 39.92 11.59 12.55
C ASN A 16 41.21 10.93 13.04
N ILE A 17 41.32 9.59 12.96
CA ILE A 17 42.37 8.90 12.16
C ILE A 17 42.10 7.38 12.10
N TYR A 18 41.88 6.81 10.91
CA TYR A 18 42.89 6.00 10.20
C TYR A 18 42.41 5.65 8.79
N GLU A 19 43.23 6.04 7.82
CA GLU A 19 43.14 5.78 6.39
C GLU A 19 43.98 4.50 6.05
N PRO A 20 44.12 4.04 4.79
CA PRO A 20 43.66 2.74 4.32
C PRO A 20 44.79 1.77 3.90
N VAL A 21 44.45 0.50 3.67
CA VAL A 21 45.28 -0.40 2.84
C VAL A 21 44.44 -0.93 1.70
N LYS A 22 45.03 -0.82 0.51
CA LYS A 22 44.43 -1.02 -0.81
C LYS A 22 44.92 -2.34 -1.40
N LEU A 23 44.08 -2.87 -2.28
CA LEU A 23 44.36 -3.55 -3.55
C LEU A 23 44.47 -5.09 -3.60
N ASP A 24 43.54 -5.60 -4.41
CA ASP A 24 43.66 -6.60 -5.48
C ASP A 24 43.04 -7.97 -5.18
N ALA A 25 42.44 -8.70 -6.12
CA ALA A 25 41.80 -8.46 -7.41
C ALA A 25 41.36 -9.85 -7.89
N ASP A 26 40.24 -9.90 -8.61
CA ASP A 26 39.98 -10.80 -9.74
C ASP A 26 39.68 -12.31 -9.52
N SER A 27 38.45 -12.64 -9.93
CA SER A 27 38.00 -13.80 -10.74
C SER A 27 38.53 -15.22 -10.49
N SER A 28 37.61 -16.18 -10.37
CA SER A 28 37.10 -16.91 -11.55
C SER A 28 36.28 -18.16 -11.18
N TYR A 29 35.30 -18.39 -12.05
CA TYR A 29 34.28 -19.42 -12.11
C TYR A 29 34.76 -20.88 -12.15
N SER A 30 33.76 -21.75 -11.87
CA SER A 30 33.54 -23.09 -12.47
C SER A 30 34.30 -24.28 -11.89
N TYR A 31 33.58 -25.34 -11.48
CA TYR A 31 33.50 -26.56 -12.30
C TYR A 31 32.42 -27.55 -11.85
N ASN A 32 31.75 -28.09 -12.88
CA ASN A 32 30.80 -29.19 -12.90
C ASN A 32 31.39 -30.55 -12.43
N ASN A 33 30.43 -31.43 -12.07
CA ASN A 33 30.31 -32.86 -12.42
C ASN A 33 30.86 -33.96 -11.49
N TYR A 34 29.88 -34.82 -11.13
CA TYR A 34 29.84 -36.29 -11.25
C TYR A 34 30.25 -37.20 -10.08
N GLU A 35 29.25 -38.02 -9.72
CA GLU A 35 29.25 -39.46 -9.43
C GLU A 35 29.75 -40.02 -8.08
N LYS A 36 28.75 -40.57 -7.36
CA LYS A 36 28.55 -41.98 -6.98
C LYS A 36 29.62 -42.74 -6.16
N ASP A 37 29.09 -43.28 -5.05
CA ASP A 37 29.40 -44.54 -4.36
C ASP A 37 30.85 -44.78 -3.86
N ILE A 38 30.99 -45.04 -2.55
CA ILE A 38 31.73 -46.20 -1.99
C ILE A 38 31.43 -46.37 -0.49
N GLN A 39 31.28 -47.64 -0.11
CA GLN A 39 30.97 -48.20 1.20
C GLN A 39 32.17 -48.31 2.18
N GLU A 40 31.81 -48.39 3.47
CA GLU A 40 32.36 -49.27 4.53
C GLU A 40 33.82 -49.18 5.05
N LYS A 41 33.88 -49.30 6.40
CA LYS A 41 34.90 -49.92 7.30
C LYS A 41 35.92 -49.04 8.07
N ASP A 42 35.63 -48.91 9.37
CA ASP A 42 36.35 -49.52 10.51
C ASP A 42 37.77 -48.98 10.90
N SER A 43 37.89 -48.26 12.02
CA SER A 43 38.92 -48.50 13.09
C SER A 43 38.98 -47.44 14.22
N ARG A 44 38.62 -47.89 15.44
CA ARG A 44 39.18 -47.71 16.81
C ARG A 44 40.07 -46.49 17.17
N ASP A 45 39.68 -45.80 18.24
CA ASP A 45 40.43 -45.56 19.51
C ASP A 45 39.50 -44.79 20.49
N ASN A 46 38.81 -45.44 21.44
CA ASN A 46 39.17 -45.67 22.86
C ASN A 46 39.46 -44.41 23.71
N TYR A 47 38.50 -43.99 24.53
CA TYR A 47 38.74 -43.56 25.92
C TYR A 47 37.49 -43.80 26.79
N ASP A 48 37.63 -44.73 27.75
CA ASP A 48 36.66 -45.15 28.76
C ASP A 48 36.46 -44.16 29.93
N ASN A 49 35.35 -44.37 30.66
CA ASN A 49 34.90 -43.92 32.00
C ASN A 49 33.84 -42.80 31.99
N TYR A 50 32.64 -42.92 32.57
CA TYR A 50 32.13 -43.72 33.68
C TYR A 50 30.62 -44.02 33.45
N LEU A 51 30.22 -45.30 33.42
CA LEU A 51 28.83 -45.75 33.51
C LEU A 51 28.61 -46.36 34.90
N TYR A 52 27.64 -45.82 35.64
CA TYR A 52 26.85 -46.61 36.59
C TYR A 52 25.55 -46.95 35.86
N GLU A 53 25.43 -48.21 35.45
CA GLU A 53 24.20 -48.80 34.93
C GLU A 53 23.18 -48.98 36.06
N THR A 54 21.96 -48.55 35.80
CA THR A 54 20.76 -49.29 36.22
C THR A 54 19.92 -49.56 34.99
N ASP A 55 19.67 -50.84 34.73
CA ASP A 55 18.84 -51.40 33.67
C ASP A 55 17.52 -50.65 33.45
N ALA A 56 17.30 -50.11 32.25
CA ALA A 56 16.03 -50.17 31.51
C ALA A 56 16.18 -49.61 30.08
N LEU A 57 15.76 -50.41 29.10
CA LEU A 57 15.36 -50.03 27.73
C LEU A 57 16.47 -49.60 26.76
N ASN A 58 17.00 -50.61 26.09
CA ASN A 58 17.52 -50.51 24.74
C ASN A 58 16.31 -50.35 23.77
N GLU A 59 15.77 -49.13 23.67
CA GLU A 59 14.91 -48.73 22.56
C GLU A 59 15.72 -47.84 21.62
N VAL A 60 15.69 -48.17 20.33
CA VAL A 60 16.21 -47.31 19.27
C VAL A 60 15.42 -46.00 19.35
N CYS A 61 16.04 -44.94 19.86
CA CYS A 61 15.42 -43.62 19.89
C CYS A 61 15.25 -43.13 18.45
N ASN A 62 14.01 -43.12 17.97
CA ASN A 62 13.61 -42.45 16.73
C ASN A 62 13.48 -40.95 17.04
N GLY A 63 14.63 -40.29 17.28
CA GLY A 63 14.69 -38.91 17.74
C GLY A 63 14.38 -37.91 16.63
N LYS A 64 13.62 -36.87 16.97
CA LYS A 64 13.39 -35.71 16.10
C LYS A 64 14.36 -34.59 16.48
N VAL A 65 14.80 -33.79 15.51
CA VAL A 65 15.65 -32.62 15.73
C VAL A 65 14.75 -31.42 15.96
N TYR A 66 15.04 -30.65 16.99
CA TYR A 66 14.35 -29.42 17.36
C TYR A 66 15.35 -28.26 17.32
N TYR A 67 14.91 -27.11 16.82
CA TYR A 67 15.73 -25.92 16.64
C TYR A 67 15.30 -24.86 17.62
N LYS A 68 16.24 -24.07 18.11
CA LYS A 68 15.96 -23.03 19.09
C LYS A 68 15.15 -21.91 18.43
N ASP A 69 14.13 -21.48 19.13
CA ASP A 69 13.16 -20.45 18.76
C ASP A 69 13.06 -19.48 19.95
N ASN A 70 13.75 -18.34 19.88
CA ASN A 70 13.81 -17.36 20.97
C ASN A 70 12.72 -16.29 20.87
N ASP A 71 12.16 -16.04 19.68
CA ASP A 71 11.11 -15.05 19.47
C ASP A 71 9.70 -15.65 19.45
N ASN A 72 9.60 -16.97 19.36
CA ASN A 72 8.39 -17.79 19.42
C ASN A 72 7.47 -17.66 18.20
N ASP A 73 8.02 -17.45 17.00
CA ASP A 73 7.24 -17.46 15.75
C ASP A 73 6.97 -18.87 15.19
N GLY A 74 7.54 -19.90 15.82
CA GLY A 74 7.35 -21.29 15.41
C GLY A 74 8.42 -21.83 14.45
N TYR A 75 9.39 -21.01 14.08
CA TYR A 75 10.58 -21.38 13.30
C TYR A 75 11.83 -21.25 14.19
N GLY A 76 12.89 -21.95 13.82
CA GLY A 76 14.08 -21.97 14.67
C GLY A 76 15.37 -21.88 13.86
N ILE A 77 16.40 -21.35 14.51
CA ILE A 77 17.68 -21.09 13.87
C ILE A 77 18.45 -22.39 13.56
N HIS A 78 18.94 -22.52 12.34
CA HIS A 78 19.60 -23.75 11.86
C HIS A 78 20.78 -24.23 12.73
N ASN A 79 21.48 -23.29 13.36
CA ASN A 79 22.76 -23.55 14.02
C ASN A 79 22.65 -23.85 15.51
N ASP A 80 21.45 -23.79 16.10
CA ASP A 80 21.21 -24.09 17.52
C ASP A 80 20.09 -25.12 17.64
N PHE A 81 20.45 -26.40 17.78
CA PHE A 81 19.52 -27.51 17.72
C PHE A 81 19.81 -28.62 18.73
N VAL A 82 18.77 -29.34 19.13
CA VAL A 82 18.82 -30.49 20.03
C VAL A 82 18.06 -31.68 19.44
N MET A 83 18.55 -32.90 19.66
CA MET A 83 17.86 -34.12 19.25
C MET A 83 17.12 -34.72 20.44
N ILE A 84 15.81 -34.94 20.31
CA ILE A 84 14.92 -35.39 21.39
C ILE A 84 14.19 -36.67 20.97
N CYS A 85 14.18 -37.65 21.87
CA CYS A 85 13.50 -38.92 21.69
C CYS A 85 11.98 -38.79 21.85
N GLU A 86 11.20 -39.57 21.09
CA GLU A 86 9.74 -39.64 21.23
C GLU A 86 9.35 -39.91 22.70
N GLY A 87 8.58 -38.99 23.29
CA GLY A 87 8.09 -39.08 24.68
C GLY A 87 8.92 -38.30 25.72
N ALA A 88 10.01 -37.63 25.34
CA ALA A 88 10.76 -36.72 26.22
C ALA A 88 10.25 -35.26 26.11
N ASN A 89 10.31 -34.51 27.21
CA ASN A 89 9.91 -33.09 27.23
C ASN A 89 10.80 -32.27 26.28
N ILE A 90 10.15 -31.45 25.46
CA ILE A 90 10.81 -30.48 24.59
C ILE A 90 11.22 -29.30 25.46
N PRO A 91 12.50 -28.85 25.45
CA PRO A 91 12.90 -27.63 26.12
C PRO A 91 12.04 -26.46 25.64
N PHE A 92 11.58 -25.63 26.57
CA PHE A 92 11.00 -24.33 26.24
C PHE A 92 11.98 -23.58 25.34
N SER A 93 11.50 -22.83 24.33
CA SER A 93 12.29 -22.19 23.25
C SER A 93 12.88 -23.11 22.17
N TYR A 94 12.26 -24.28 21.88
CA TYR A 94 12.66 -25.12 20.74
C TYR A 94 11.47 -25.67 19.94
N VAL A 95 11.55 -25.62 18.61
CA VAL A 95 10.49 -26.00 17.67
C VAL A 95 10.91 -27.15 16.73
N LEU A 96 9.92 -27.91 16.26
CA LEU A 96 10.12 -29.05 15.37
C LEU A 96 10.12 -28.59 13.90
N GLU A 97 11.19 -28.91 13.16
CA GLU A 97 11.39 -28.51 11.76
C GLU A 97 10.17 -28.80 10.86
N LYS A 98 9.58 -27.73 10.30
CA LYS A 98 8.66 -27.80 9.15
C LYS A 98 9.49 -27.67 7.88
N LYS A 99 9.14 -28.42 6.84
CA LYS A 99 9.87 -28.67 5.58
C LYS A 99 10.24 -27.44 4.71
N LEU A 100 10.10 -26.19 5.17
CA LEU A 100 10.06 -25.00 4.33
C LEU A 100 11.23 -24.00 4.52
N GLY A 101 12.12 -24.14 5.51
CA GLY A 101 13.30 -23.28 5.64
C GLY A 101 13.80 -23.13 7.07
N TRP A 102 14.80 -22.26 7.27
CA TRP A 102 15.39 -21.92 8.58
C TRP A 102 15.13 -20.46 8.90
N ASP A 103 14.79 -20.16 10.14
CA ASP A 103 14.72 -18.77 10.59
C ASP A 103 16.13 -18.15 10.60
N CYS A 104 16.22 -16.99 9.96
CA CYS A 104 17.42 -16.20 9.75
C CYS A 104 17.61 -15.12 10.82
N ASN A 105 16.58 -14.80 11.62
CA ASN A 105 16.64 -13.86 12.73
C ASN A 105 15.72 -14.26 13.90
N ASP A 106 16.22 -15.22 14.67
CA ASP A 106 15.70 -15.81 15.91
C ASP A 106 15.61 -14.85 17.11
N LYS A 107 15.15 -13.63 16.86
CA LYS A 107 14.88 -12.51 17.77
C LYS A 107 13.76 -11.61 17.25
N ASN A 108 13.25 -11.85 16.04
CA ASN A 108 12.22 -11.06 15.41
C ASN A 108 11.12 -11.96 14.87
N THR A 109 9.96 -11.92 15.52
CA THR A 109 8.79 -12.74 15.17
C THR A 109 8.23 -12.52 13.76
N ASP A 110 8.61 -11.41 13.13
CA ASP A 110 8.19 -11.05 11.77
C ASP A 110 9.19 -11.54 10.70
N VAL A 111 10.22 -12.30 11.09
CA VAL A 111 11.27 -12.81 10.21
C VAL A 111 11.33 -14.33 10.30
N TYR A 112 10.76 -15.03 9.32
CA TYR A 112 10.76 -16.49 9.25
C TYR A 112 10.56 -16.99 7.82
N PRO A 113 10.90 -18.26 7.52
CA PRO A 113 10.73 -18.84 6.19
C PRO A 113 9.33 -18.65 5.61
N SER A 114 9.24 -18.02 4.43
CA SER A 114 7.98 -17.71 3.74
C SER A 114 7.06 -16.70 4.45
N ALA A 115 7.59 -15.87 5.36
CA ALA A 115 6.84 -14.72 5.88
C ALA A 115 6.44 -13.75 4.75
N PRO A 116 5.35 -12.98 4.91
CA PRO A 116 5.06 -11.89 4.00
C PRO A 116 6.13 -10.79 4.11
N GLU A 117 6.81 -10.50 3.01
CA GLU A 117 7.73 -9.38 2.90
C GLU A 117 7.03 -8.03 3.16
N ILE A 118 7.68 -7.17 3.92
CA ILE A 118 7.26 -5.80 4.21
C ILE A 118 8.45 -4.85 4.03
N CYS A 119 8.19 -3.58 3.72
CA CYS A 119 9.27 -2.63 3.48
C CYS A 119 9.90 -2.16 4.81
N ASP A 120 10.82 -2.94 5.37
CA ASP A 120 11.48 -2.62 6.65
C ASP A 120 13.02 -2.72 6.60
N ASN A 121 13.59 -3.08 5.44
CA ASN A 121 15.00 -3.41 5.20
C ASN A 121 15.48 -4.69 5.92
N LEU A 122 14.56 -5.55 6.32
CA LEU A 122 14.83 -6.90 6.76
C LEU A 122 14.48 -7.86 5.62
N ASP A 123 15.09 -9.04 5.66
CA ASP A 123 14.70 -10.18 4.83
C ASP A 123 13.72 -10.94 5.72
N ASN A 124 12.41 -10.70 5.54
CA ASN A 124 11.37 -11.24 6.41
C ASN A 124 11.13 -12.72 6.09
N ASP A 125 11.23 -13.13 4.84
CA ASP A 125 10.91 -14.48 4.40
C ASP A 125 12.12 -15.45 4.37
N CYS A 126 13.30 -14.92 4.73
CA CYS A 126 14.60 -15.61 4.79
C CYS A 126 15.04 -16.20 3.44
N ASN A 127 14.70 -15.58 2.31
CA ASN A 127 15.06 -16.02 0.97
C ASN A 127 16.40 -15.44 0.44
N GLU A 128 17.11 -14.68 1.29
CA GLU A 128 18.35 -13.94 0.98
C GLU A 128 18.14 -12.69 0.09
N VAL A 129 16.90 -12.23 -0.06
CA VAL A 129 16.51 -10.99 -0.75
C VAL A 129 15.76 -10.11 0.23
N ILE A 130 16.25 -8.89 0.43
CA ILE A 130 15.63 -7.91 1.34
C ILE A 130 14.50 -7.19 0.58
N ASP A 131 13.33 -7.07 1.23
CA ASP A 131 12.15 -6.33 0.78
C ASP A 131 11.59 -6.80 -0.60
N ASP A 132 11.54 -8.11 -0.88
CA ASP A 132 11.04 -8.66 -2.17
C ASP A 132 9.53 -8.89 -2.21
N VAL A 133 8.78 -7.85 -1.82
CA VAL A 133 7.32 -7.84 -1.78
C VAL A 133 6.67 -8.44 -3.05
N PRO A 134 5.55 -9.19 -2.91
CA PRO A 134 4.87 -9.84 -4.04
C PRO A 134 4.58 -8.84 -5.16
N SER A 135 4.92 -9.21 -6.41
CA SER A 135 4.74 -8.33 -7.56
C SER A 135 3.27 -8.23 -8.01
N SER A 136 2.41 -7.77 -7.12
CA SER A 136 1.00 -7.50 -7.40
C SER A 136 0.87 -6.27 -8.29
N ILE A 137 -0.07 -6.35 -9.24
CA ILE A 137 -0.35 -5.24 -10.16
C ILE A 137 -1.13 -4.18 -9.37
N CYS A 138 -0.66 -2.94 -9.45
CA CYS A 138 -1.33 -1.78 -8.87
C CYS A 138 -1.62 -0.75 -9.95
N TYR A 139 -2.53 0.19 -9.68
CA TYR A 139 -2.93 1.21 -10.64
C TYR A 139 -2.92 2.60 -10.01
N THR A 140 -2.46 3.60 -10.76
CA THR A 140 -2.67 5.02 -10.45
C THR A 140 -3.61 5.61 -11.50
N ALA A 141 -4.66 6.33 -11.07
CA ALA A 141 -5.69 6.85 -11.97
C ALA A 141 -6.04 8.31 -11.64
N ASN A 142 -6.29 9.11 -12.68
CA ASN A 142 -6.81 10.46 -12.57
C ASN A 142 -7.57 10.88 -13.85
N GLU A 143 -7.79 12.18 -14.05
CA GLU A 143 -8.50 12.71 -15.22
C GLU A 143 -7.80 12.48 -16.58
N PHE A 144 -6.51 12.11 -16.58
CA PHE A 144 -5.72 11.86 -17.79
C PHE A 144 -5.70 10.38 -18.19
N GLY A 145 -5.93 9.44 -17.28
CA GLY A 145 -6.01 8.01 -17.59
C GLY A 145 -5.75 7.11 -16.38
N SER A 146 -5.41 5.84 -16.65
CA SER A 146 -5.08 4.84 -15.62
C SER A 146 -3.82 4.08 -16.01
N CYS A 147 -2.77 4.26 -15.22
CA CYS A 147 -1.48 3.61 -15.43
C CYS A 147 -1.37 2.39 -14.52
N SER A 148 -0.83 1.30 -15.06
CA SER A 148 -0.50 0.11 -14.27
C SER A 148 0.97 0.14 -13.86
N GLY A 149 1.26 -0.46 -12.71
CA GLY A 149 2.59 -0.60 -12.16
C GLY A 149 2.65 -1.80 -11.24
N LYS A 150 3.77 -1.95 -10.54
CA LYS A 150 3.96 -2.99 -9.54
C LYS A 150 4.11 -2.38 -8.17
N ILE A 151 3.65 -3.09 -7.15
CA ILE A 151 3.98 -2.75 -5.78
C ILE A 151 5.47 -2.99 -5.57
N SER A 152 6.16 -2.00 -5.00
CA SER A 152 7.58 -2.06 -4.67
C SER A 152 7.84 -1.24 -3.40
N CYS A 153 8.98 -1.49 -2.77
CA CYS A 153 9.40 -0.70 -1.61
C CYS A 153 10.16 0.55 -2.03
N SER A 154 9.77 1.71 -1.48
CA SER A 154 10.54 2.96 -1.55
C SER A 154 10.89 3.41 -0.14
N GLY A 155 12.00 2.91 0.39
CA GLY A 155 12.32 3.07 1.81
C GLY A 155 11.42 2.16 2.64
N LEU A 156 10.72 2.71 3.63
CA LEU A 156 9.86 1.95 4.55
C LEU A 156 8.37 1.89 4.12
N GLU A 157 8.03 2.37 2.92
CA GLU A 157 6.65 2.38 2.43
C GLU A 157 6.49 1.50 1.20
N MET A 158 5.44 0.67 1.20
CA MET A 158 4.92 -0.01 0.01
C MET A 158 4.29 1.04 -0.91
N VAL A 159 4.90 1.25 -2.07
CA VAL A 159 4.42 2.19 -3.07
C VAL A 159 4.11 1.47 -4.37
N CYS A 160 3.05 1.96 -5.01
CA CYS A 160 2.77 1.58 -6.38
C CYS A 160 3.73 2.32 -7.32
N ASP A 161 4.58 1.59 -8.04
CA ASP A 161 5.46 2.13 -9.09
C ASP A 161 4.70 2.42 -10.39
N ALA A 162 3.37 2.55 -10.34
CA ALA A 162 2.60 2.98 -11.50
C ALA A 162 2.82 4.49 -11.70
N PRO A 163 3.31 4.93 -12.88
CA PRO A 163 3.50 6.34 -13.14
C PRO A 163 2.17 7.07 -13.02
N THR A 164 2.10 8.20 -12.32
CA THR A 164 0.85 8.97 -12.24
C THR A 164 0.47 9.45 -13.65
N PRO A 165 -0.72 9.09 -14.18
CA PRO A 165 -1.12 9.52 -15.50
C PRO A 165 -1.07 11.04 -15.58
N SER A 166 -0.55 11.56 -16.67
CA SER A 166 -0.45 13.00 -16.88
C SER A 166 -0.79 13.31 -18.32
N LYS A 167 -1.06 14.58 -18.59
CA LYS A 167 -1.27 15.02 -19.96
C LYS A 167 -0.04 14.64 -20.80
N GLU A 168 -0.29 14.02 -21.94
CA GLU A 168 0.73 13.70 -22.96
C GLU A 168 1.72 14.84 -23.18
N ILE A 169 3.00 14.48 -23.12
CA ILE A 169 4.14 15.34 -23.42
C ILE A 169 5.05 14.60 -24.39
N CYS A 170 5.75 15.34 -25.26
CA CYS A 170 6.57 14.74 -26.31
C CYS A 170 7.88 14.19 -25.72
N ASP A 171 7.83 13.00 -25.14
CA ASP A 171 8.97 12.36 -24.46
C ASP A 171 9.16 10.88 -24.82
N GLY A 172 8.32 10.34 -25.72
CA GLY A 172 8.44 8.98 -26.24
C GLY A 172 7.85 7.95 -25.30
N LYS A 173 7.05 8.39 -24.34
CA LYS A 173 6.32 7.57 -23.40
C LYS A 173 4.84 7.83 -23.56
N ASP A 174 4.05 6.84 -23.14
CA ASP A 174 2.62 6.97 -22.98
C ASP A 174 2.38 7.57 -21.57
N ASN A 175 2.24 8.89 -21.49
CA ASN A 175 2.13 9.57 -20.19
C ASN A 175 0.72 9.50 -19.60
N ASN A 176 -0.29 9.29 -20.44
CA ASN A 176 -1.70 9.18 -20.10
C ASN A 176 -2.17 7.72 -19.98
N CYS A 177 -1.31 6.78 -20.35
CA CYS A 177 -1.53 5.34 -20.27
C CYS A 177 -2.73 4.85 -21.10
N SER A 178 -2.94 5.47 -22.26
CA SER A 178 -4.01 5.12 -23.20
C SER A 178 -3.65 3.94 -24.12
N GLY A 179 -2.38 3.56 -24.19
CA GLY A 179 -1.83 2.53 -25.07
C GLY A 179 -1.18 3.07 -26.35
N ASP A 180 -1.28 4.37 -26.61
CA ASP A 180 -0.63 5.07 -27.72
C ASP A 180 0.49 6.00 -27.18
N ILE A 181 1.57 6.19 -27.96
CA ILE A 181 2.72 7.01 -27.55
C ILE A 181 2.67 8.38 -28.26
N ASP A 182 2.75 9.47 -27.48
CA ASP A 182 2.83 10.87 -27.92
C ASP A 182 1.70 11.32 -28.89
N GLU A 183 0.45 10.85 -28.72
CA GLU A 183 -0.59 11.07 -29.71
C GLU A 183 -1.08 12.53 -29.79
N ASN A 184 -1.27 13.02 -31.03
CA ASN A 184 -1.87 14.34 -31.33
C ASN A 184 -1.12 15.57 -30.74
N LEU A 185 0.15 15.43 -30.37
CA LEU A 185 0.96 16.53 -29.84
C LEU A 185 1.54 17.45 -30.93
N THR A 186 1.20 18.74 -30.85
CA THR A 186 1.77 19.81 -31.69
C THR A 186 2.28 20.95 -30.81
N GLN A 187 3.42 21.52 -31.18
CA GLN A 187 3.98 22.68 -30.49
C GLN A 187 4.31 23.78 -31.50
N LYS A 188 4.15 25.04 -31.08
CA LYS A 188 4.69 26.17 -31.83
C LYS A 188 6.21 26.05 -31.92
N CYS A 189 6.74 26.16 -33.11
CA CYS A 189 8.14 26.38 -33.36
C CYS A 189 8.35 27.80 -33.86
N TYR A 190 9.55 28.32 -33.63
CA TYR A 190 9.91 29.65 -34.07
C TYR A 190 11.20 29.52 -34.85
N THR A 191 11.17 30.08 -36.03
CA THR A 191 12.38 30.49 -36.72
C THR A 191 12.60 31.95 -36.38
N ASP A 192 13.79 32.46 -36.68
CA ASP A 192 14.06 33.89 -36.49
C ASP A 192 12.99 34.73 -37.24
N CYS A 193 12.48 34.24 -38.37
CA CYS A 193 11.55 34.96 -39.25
C CYS A 193 10.05 34.67 -39.03
N GLY A 194 9.65 33.90 -38.01
CA GLY A 194 8.23 33.72 -37.68
C GLY A 194 7.86 32.42 -36.98
N GLU A 195 6.56 32.28 -36.67
CA GLU A 195 5.98 31.10 -36.02
C GLU A 195 5.54 30.03 -37.03
N GLY A 196 5.73 28.77 -36.64
CA GLY A 196 5.24 27.57 -37.32
C GLY A 196 4.86 26.50 -36.30
N LEU A 197 4.56 25.30 -36.76
CA LEU A 197 4.29 24.12 -35.94
C LEU A 197 5.35 23.04 -36.16
N LYS A 198 5.72 22.39 -35.05
CA LYS A 198 6.51 21.16 -35.02
C LYS A 198 5.67 20.05 -34.40
N TYR A 199 5.92 18.82 -34.82
CA TYR A 199 5.12 17.64 -34.48
C TYR A 199 5.93 16.70 -33.60
N CYS A 200 5.28 16.05 -32.63
CA CYS A 200 5.95 15.02 -31.85
C CYS A 200 5.95 13.69 -32.63
N ILE A 201 7.13 13.10 -32.78
CA ILE A 201 7.30 11.77 -33.39
C ILE A 201 8.41 11.07 -32.61
N ASP A 202 8.10 9.91 -32.01
CA ASP A 202 9.02 9.08 -31.23
C ASP A 202 9.80 9.88 -30.16
N GLY A 203 9.08 10.60 -29.30
CA GLY A 203 9.66 11.39 -28.20
C GLY A 203 10.53 12.56 -28.59
N THR A 204 10.48 12.97 -29.86
CA THR A 204 11.27 14.10 -30.34
C THR A 204 10.39 15.06 -31.14
N TRP A 205 10.47 16.35 -30.82
CA TRP A 205 9.85 17.37 -31.65
C TRP A 205 10.58 17.49 -32.98
N GLN A 206 9.93 17.06 -34.06
CA GLN A 206 10.49 17.05 -35.40
C GLN A 206 9.78 18.03 -36.33
N GLY A 207 10.56 18.54 -37.28
CA GLY A 207 10.12 19.55 -38.24
C GLY A 207 9.94 20.93 -37.62
N CYS A 208 9.91 21.96 -38.47
CA CYS A 208 9.34 23.26 -38.16
C CYS A 208 8.97 23.88 -39.50
N ASP A 209 7.71 24.20 -39.70
CA ASP A 209 7.21 24.68 -40.99
C ASP A 209 7.34 26.22 -41.18
N ALA A 210 8.17 26.89 -40.35
CA ALA A 210 8.42 28.33 -40.41
C ALA A 210 9.61 28.76 -41.33
N THR A 211 9.62 30.04 -41.74
CA THR A 211 10.56 30.64 -42.72
C THR A 211 11.99 30.85 -42.16
N LEU A 212 13.07 30.46 -42.86
CA LEU A 212 14.47 30.54 -42.36
C LEU A 212 15.21 31.88 -42.67
N SER A 213 16.18 32.28 -41.82
CA SER A 213 16.95 33.54 -41.87
C SER A 213 18.15 33.59 -42.84
N SER A 214 18.57 34.79 -43.24
CA SER A 214 19.70 35.07 -44.16
C SER A 214 20.43 36.40 -43.85
N PRO A 215 21.72 36.65 -44.18
CA PRO A 215 22.46 37.83 -43.70
C PRO A 215 21.89 39.23 -44.09
N GLU A 216 22.04 40.22 -43.20
CA GLU A 216 21.55 41.62 -43.36
C GLU A 216 22.25 42.39 -44.50
N ILE A 217 21.46 43.21 -45.19
CA ILE A 217 21.90 44.17 -46.20
C ILE A 217 21.10 45.45 -45.96
N CYS A 218 21.71 46.65 -46.10
CA CYS A 218 21.06 47.96 -45.80
C CYS A 218 19.89 48.22 -46.80
N ASP A 219 18.75 47.54 -46.62
CA ASP A 219 17.57 47.49 -47.51
C ASP A 219 16.22 47.69 -46.79
N ASN A 220 16.29 47.96 -45.49
CA ASN A 220 15.16 48.25 -44.62
C ASN A 220 14.19 47.06 -44.40
N ILE A 221 14.68 45.82 -44.56
CA ILE A 221 14.00 44.57 -44.21
C ILE A 221 14.92 43.74 -43.31
N ASP A 222 14.34 43.13 -42.29
CA ASP A 222 15.01 42.25 -41.34
C ASP A 222 15.16 40.84 -41.96
N ASN A 223 16.26 40.61 -42.67
CA ASN A 223 16.51 39.42 -43.48
C ASN A 223 17.14 38.29 -42.68
N ASN A 224 17.92 38.63 -41.65
CA ASN A 224 18.49 37.69 -40.69
C ASN A 224 17.58 37.52 -39.48
N CYS A 225 16.50 38.30 -39.44
CA CYS A 225 15.41 38.17 -38.51
C CYS A 225 15.85 38.41 -37.05
N ASN A 226 16.86 39.27 -36.86
CA ASN A 226 17.34 39.73 -35.56
C ASN A 226 16.48 40.85 -34.96
N LYS A 227 15.36 41.21 -35.62
CA LYS A 227 14.42 42.29 -35.25
C LYS A 227 15.03 43.68 -35.31
N LEU A 228 16.21 43.80 -35.88
CA LEU A 228 16.93 45.04 -36.08
C LEU A 228 17.23 45.16 -37.56
N ILE A 229 16.39 45.93 -38.23
CA ILE A 229 16.53 46.25 -39.64
C ILE A 229 17.92 46.90 -39.84
N ASP A 230 18.77 46.28 -40.67
CA ASP A 230 20.08 46.79 -41.12
C ASP A 230 21.16 47.00 -40.02
N ASP A 231 21.17 46.19 -38.96
CA ASP A 231 21.98 46.44 -37.75
C ASP A 231 23.51 46.21 -37.86
N GLY A 232 24.28 47.02 -37.13
CA GLY A 232 25.73 46.87 -36.96
C GLY A 232 26.59 47.26 -38.16
N LEU A 233 25.95 47.78 -39.21
CA LEU A 233 26.63 48.30 -40.38
C LEU A 233 27.28 49.65 -40.00
N THR A 234 28.63 49.71 -40.02
CA THR A 234 29.45 50.92 -39.69
C THR A 234 30.48 51.26 -40.77
N LYS A 235 30.85 52.54 -40.86
CA LYS A 235 31.98 53.07 -41.68
C LYS A 235 32.57 54.36 -41.04
N PRO A 236 33.83 54.79 -41.27
CA PRO A 236 34.54 55.82 -40.45
C PRO A 236 34.25 57.35 -40.66
N CYS A 237 34.48 58.22 -39.62
CA CYS A 237 34.30 59.73 -39.54
C CYS A 237 35.21 60.50 -38.45
N TYR A 238 35.19 61.86 -38.25
CA TYR A 238 36.21 62.63 -37.41
C TYR A 238 35.79 63.99 -36.67
N THR A 239 36.34 64.37 -35.45
CA THR A 239 36.16 65.68 -34.67
C THR A 239 37.41 66.30 -33.92
N ASP A 240 37.27 67.42 -33.16
CA ASP A 240 38.35 68.21 -32.48
C ASP A 240 38.96 67.58 -31.19
N CYS A 241 38.31 66.59 -30.57
CA CYS A 241 38.90 65.75 -29.51
C CYS A 241 39.30 64.34 -29.99
N GLY A 242 39.11 63.97 -31.29
CA GLY A 242 39.51 62.65 -31.87
C GLY A 242 38.71 62.14 -33.11
N GLU A 243 39.05 60.93 -33.63
CA GLU A 243 38.35 60.17 -34.72
C GLU A 243 37.13 59.36 -34.21
N GLY A 244 36.13 59.07 -35.07
CA GLY A 244 34.89 58.30 -34.76
C GLY A 244 34.29 57.49 -35.93
N LEU A 245 33.06 56.95 -35.81
CA LEU A 245 32.34 56.13 -36.83
C LEU A 245 30.93 56.67 -37.21
N GLU A 246 30.49 56.42 -38.46
CA GLU A 246 29.14 56.56 -39.06
C GLU A 246 28.40 55.21 -39.17
N TYR A 247 27.06 55.23 -39.11
CA TYR A 247 26.18 54.06 -38.87
C TYR A 247 25.04 53.98 -39.92
N CYS A 248 24.59 52.80 -40.39
CA CYS A 248 23.38 52.66 -41.24
C CYS A 248 22.12 52.89 -40.36
N ILE A 249 21.26 53.83 -40.76
CA ILE A 249 20.02 54.25 -40.10
C ILE A 249 18.93 54.42 -41.17
N ASP A 250 17.79 53.73 -41.02
CA ASP A 250 16.64 53.74 -41.95
C ASP A 250 17.03 53.41 -43.43
N GLY A 251 17.90 52.42 -43.64
CA GLY A 251 18.42 52.06 -44.98
C GLY A 251 19.45 53.04 -45.56
N THR A 252 19.99 53.99 -44.79
CA THR A 252 20.99 54.99 -45.23
C THR A 252 22.05 55.35 -44.16
N TRP A 253 23.27 55.73 -44.54
CA TRP A 253 24.42 55.92 -43.61
C TRP A 253 24.52 57.34 -42.94
N GLN A 254 24.65 57.46 -41.60
CA GLN A 254 24.58 58.71 -40.77
C GLN A 254 25.34 58.67 -39.38
N GLY A 255 25.76 59.83 -38.78
CA GLY A 255 26.24 60.02 -37.35
C GLY A 255 27.78 59.97 -37.06
N CYS A 256 28.35 60.65 -36.04
CA CYS A 256 29.80 60.57 -35.69
C CYS A 256 30.10 60.84 -34.18
N ASP A 257 30.99 60.09 -33.51
CA ASP A 257 30.98 59.85 -32.04
C ASP A 257 32.24 60.18 -31.19
N ALA A 258 32.98 61.27 -31.45
CA ALA A 258 34.14 61.68 -30.61
C ALA A 258 33.82 62.60 -29.39
N THR A 259 34.69 62.64 -28.34
CA THR A 259 34.47 63.07 -26.90
C THR A 259 34.31 64.58 -26.55
N LEU A 260 33.59 64.93 -25.44
CA LEU A 260 33.26 66.32 -24.93
C LEU A 260 33.23 66.46 -23.34
N SER A 261 33.30 67.67 -22.69
CA SER A 261 33.69 68.02 -21.25
C SER A 261 32.62 68.20 -20.07
N SER A 262 32.93 68.10 -18.71
CA SER A 262 31.96 68.18 -17.51
C SER A 262 32.47 68.58 -16.03
N PRO A 263 31.68 68.97 -14.95
CA PRO A 263 32.10 69.59 -13.60
C PRO A 263 32.74 68.76 -12.41
N GLU A 264 33.32 69.40 -11.32
CA GLU A 264 34.25 68.84 -10.26
C GLU A 264 33.71 68.20 -8.92
N ILE A 265 34.50 67.32 -8.27
CA ILE A 265 34.28 66.55 -6.99
C ILE A 265 35.59 66.37 -6.15
N CYS A 266 35.60 66.07 -4.82
CA CYS A 266 36.85 65.95 -3.98
C CYS A 266 37.64 64.64 -4.30
N ASP A 267 38.25 64.53 -5.48
CA ASP A 267 38.95 63.34 -6.00
C ASP A 267 40.33 63.60 -6.65
N ASN A 268 40.75 64.85 -6.69
CA ASN A 268 42.05 65.35 -7.15
C ASN A 268 42.27 65.31 -8.68
N ILE A 269 41.22 65.40 -9.51
CA ILE A 269 41.25 65.44 -11.01
C ILE A 269 40.46 66.66 -11.58
N ASP A 270 40.85 67.18 -12.78
CA ASP A 270 40.16 68.30 -13.49
C ASP A 270 39.18 67.78 -14.55
N ASN A 271 37.93 67.59 -14.16
CA ASN A 271 36.93 66.91 -14.97
C ASN A 271 36.33 67.81 -16.06
N ASN A 272 36.37 69.13 -15.89
CA ASN A 272 35.77 70.08 -16.83
C ASN A 272 36.77 70.65 -17.83
N CYS A 273 38.01 70.15 -17.79
CA CYS A 273 39.10 70.51 -18.69
C CYS A 273 39.48 72.00 -18.63
N ASN A 274 39.31 72.65 -17.47
CA ASN A 274 39.65 74.07 -17.25
C ASN A 274 41.02 74.31 -16.58
N LYS A 275 41.65 73.24 -16.06
CA LYS A 275 43.01 73.15 -15.47
C LYS A 275 43.16 73.48 -13.97
N LEU A 276 42.11 73.40 -13.15
CA LEU A 276 42.17 73.54 -11.67
C LEU A 276 41.46 72.38 -10.95
N VAL A 277 41.92 72.00 -9.73
CA VAL A 277 41.50 70.77 -9.02
C VAL A 277 40.92 71.08 -7.61
N ASP A 278 39.72 70.55 -7.30
CA ASP A 278 38.99 70.41 -6.00
C ASP A 278 38.81 71.62 -5.04
N ASP A 279 38.15 72.70 -5.46
CA ASP A 279 37.98 73.89 -4.61
C ASP A 279 36.65 73.92 -3.78
N GLY A 280 36.72 73.88 -2.43
CA GLY A 280 35.70 74.42 -1.50
C GLY A 280 34.69 73.50 -0.74
N LEU A 281 35.08 72.38 -0.07
CA LEU A 281 34.15 71.36 0.50
C LEU A 281 34.25 71.09 2.06
N THR A 282 33.14 70.90 2.84
CA THR A 282 33.03 70.62 4.33
C THR A 282 31.95 69.57 4.78
N LYS A 283 32.06 68.85 5.97
CA LYS A 283 31.04 67.88 6.53
C LYS A 283 31.04 67.62 8.10
N PRO A 284 30.02 66.99 8.76
CA PRO A 284 29.91 66.79 10.25
C PRO A 284 30.46 65.47 10.91
N CYS A 285 30.68 65.42 12.25
CA CYS A 285 31.22 64.27 13.07
C CYS A 285 30.69 64.16 14.54
N TYR A 286 30.86 63.02 15.26
CA TYR A 286 30.24 62.74 16.59
C TYR A 286 31.10 61.90 17.59
N THR A 287 30.89 62.05 18.92
CA THR A 287 31.44 61.20 20.03
C THR A 287 30.34 60.77 21.01
N GLU A 288 30.60 59.79 21.89
CA GLU A 288 29.60 59.24 22.83
C GLU A 288 29.11 60.22 23.92
N CYS A 289 29.79 61.35 24.13
CA CYS A 289 29.31 62.44 25.00
C CYS A 289 28.83 63.70 24.22
N GLY A 290 28.79 63.73 22.87
CA GLY A 290 28.26 64.85 22.04
C GLY A 290 28.83 65.03 20.59
N GLU A 291 28.41 66.09 19.85
CA GLU A 291 28.63 66.33 18.38
C GLU A 291 29.70 67.41 17.95
N GLY A 292 30.29 67.34 16.73
CA GLY A 292 31.33 68.23 16.10
C GLY A 292 31.41 68.27 14.52
N LEU A 293 32.45 68.86 13.86
CA LEU A 293 32.61 68.99 12.36
C LEU A 293 34.05 68.71 11.79
N GLU A 294 34.21 68.33 10.49
CA GLU A 294 35.47 68.03 9.74
C GLU A 294 35.58 68.68 8.30
N TYR A 295 36.81 68.78 7.70
CA TYR A 295 37.11 69.54 6.45
C TYR A 295 37.90 68.73 5.35
N CYS A 296 37.70 68.98 4.03
CA CYS A 296 38.39 68.27 2.91
C CYS A 296 39.72 68.93 2.60
N ILE A 297 40.82 68.22 2.79
CA ILE A 297 42.18 68.68 2.51
C ILE A 297 42.91 67.54 1.81
N GLU A 298 43.48 67.79 0.63
CA GLU A 298 44.21 66.80 -0.20
C GLU A 298 43.38 65.53 -0.51
N GLY A 299 42.08 65.70 -0.78
CA GLY A 299 41.17 64.60 -1.12
C GLY A 299 40.68 63.78 0.08
N VAL A 300 40.94 64.19 1.33
CA VAL A 300 40.55 63.44 2.54
C VAL A 300 39.95 64.35 3.63
N TRP A 301 38.93 63.86 4.35
CA TRP A 301 38.22 64.57 5.43
C TRP A 301 38.87 64.37 6.81
N GLN A 302 39.12 65.43 7.62
CA GLN A 302 39.82 65.32 8.92
C GLN A 302 39.35 66.33 10.02
N GLY A 303 39.36 65.89 11.32
CA GLY A 303 39.48 66.70 12.57
C GLY A 303 38.22 67.00 13.43
N CYS A 304 37.82 66.15 14.39
CA CYS A 304 36.58 66.26 15.20
C CYS A 304 36.71 66.84 16.64
N THR A 305 35.69 67.54 17.18
CA THR A 305 35.82 68.43 18.37
C THR A 305 34.93 68.15 19.62
N ALA A 306 34.65 66.91 20.06
CA ALA A 306 33.72 66.60 21.20
C ALA A 306 34.35 65.93 22.47
N THR A 307 33.65 65.94 23.64
CA THR A 307 34.14 65.68 25.06
C THR A 307 34.17 64.17 25.50
N GLN A 308 34.88 63.77 26.58
CA GLN A 308 35.16 62.35 26.98
C GLN A 308 34.91 61.96 28.49
N PRO A 309 34.72 60.64 28.85
CA PRO A 309 34.25 60.12 30.17
C PRO A 309 35.29 59.80 31.29
N GLU A 310 34.86 59.65 32.57
CA GLU A 310 35.68 59.37 33.80
C GLU A 310 35.26 58.06 34.57
N THR A 311 35.62 57.80 35.86
CA THR A 311 35.39 56.49 36.59
C THR A 311 34.41 56.61 37.79
N GLU A 312 33.61 55.56 38.08
CA GLU A 312 32.47 55.58 39.03
C GLU A 312 32.77 55.48 40.54
N ILE A 313 31.86 56.01 41.38
CA ILE A 313 31.82 55.96 42.86
C ILE A 313 30.36 55.82 43.36
N CYS A 314 30.09 55.22 44.54
CA CYS A 314 28.71 54.99 45.08
C CYS A 314 28.06 56.32 45.55
N ASP A 315 27.63 57.16 44.62
CA ASP A 315 27.09 58.50 44.87
C ASP A 315 25.80 58.84 44.11
N GLY A 316 25.28 57.89 43.33
CA GLY A 316 24.01 57.96 42.61
C GLY A 316 24.10 58.64 41.24
N LYS A 317 25.28 58.69 40.60
CA LYS A 317 25.50 59.30 39.26
C LYS A 317 26.28 58.39 38.31
N ASP A 318 26.22 58.70 37.00
CA ASP A 318 26.93 58.01 35.90
C ASP A 318 28.08 58.90 35.41
N ASN A 319 29.27 58.69 35.96
CA ASN A 319 30.48 59.49 35.74
C ASN A 319 31.34 58.97 34.57
N ASN A 320 31.13 57.73 34.13
CA ASN A 320 31.80 57.09 33.01
C ASN A 320 30.96 57.10 31.71
N CYS A 321 29.75 57.67 31.79
CA CYS A 321 28.82 57.90 30.69
C CYS A 321 28.40 56.61 29.95
N ASN A 322 28.39 55.47 30.65
CA ASN A 322 27.94 54.19 30.10
C ASN A 322 26.43 53.93 30.26
N LYS A 323 25.69 54.89 30.83
CA LYS A 323 24.23 54.90 31.09
C LYS A 323 23.78 54.02 32.26
N SER A 324 24.68 53.61 33.14
CA SER A 324 24.41 52.88 34.37
C SER A 324 24.87 53.69 35.59
N ILE A 325 24.18 53.56 36.72
CA ILE A 325 24.46 54.33 37.95
C ILE A 325 24.99 53.37 39.02
N ASP A 326 26.18 53.66 39.55
CA ASP A 326 26.87 52.97 40.67
C ASP A 326 27.08 51.44 40.54
N GLU A 327 27.44 50.88 39.38
CA GLU A 327 27.60 49.41 39.28
C GLU A 327 28.84 48.82 39.99
N ASN A 328 28.71 47.59 40.51
CA ASN A 328 29.79 46.72 41.02
C ASN A 328 30.54 47.14 42.30
N LEU A 329 29.90 47.86 43.22
CA LEU A 329 30.48 48.25 44.52
C LEU A 329 29.94 47.33 45.67
N THR A 330 30.83 46.72 46.48
CA THR A 330 30.55 45.78 47.61
C THR A 330 31.39 46.05 48.88
N GLN A 331 30.90 45.71 50.08
CA GLN A 331 31.65 45.75 51.37
C GLN A 331 31.20 44.67 52.40
N PRO A 332 31.99 44.30 53.44
CA PRO A 332 31.71 43.11 54.31
C PRO A 332 30.73 43.28 55.50
N CYS A 333 30.02 42.18 55.89
CA CYS A 333 29.02 42.05 56.98
C CYS A 333 28.99 40.64 57.67
N SER A 334 28.14 40.34 58.68
CA SER A 334 28.09 39.00 59.38
C SER A 334 26.77 38.60 60.11
N SER A 335 26.49 37.29 60.25
CA SER A 335 25.36 36.62 60.98
C SER A 335 25.82 35.53 61.99
N VAL A 336 24.88 34.78 62.61
CA VAL A 336 25.15 33.66 63.54
C VAL A 336 25.64 32.35 62.88
N CYS A 337 25.36 32.14 61.59
CA CYS A 337 25.87 30.97 60.83
C CYS A 337 27.00 31.38 59.84
N GLY A 338 27.54 32.62 59.87
CA GLY A 338 28.74 33.00 59.10
C GLY A 338 28.95 34.50 58.81
N SER A 339 29.88 34.82 57.90
CA SER A 339 30.15 36.19 57.39
C SER A 339 29.66 36.37 55.95
N GLY A 340 29.34 37.60 55.53
CA GLY A 340 28.83 37.94 54.18
C GLY A 340 29.27 39.32 53.66
N LEU A 341 28.66 39.80 52.57
CA LEU A 341 28.84 41.11 51.94
C LEU A 341 27.51 41.87 51.82
N GLU A 342 27.57 43.20 51.78
CA GLU A 342 26.45 44.12 51.46
C GLU A 342 26.79 44.99 50.24
N TYR A 343 25.75 45.44 49.53
CA TYR A 343 25.83 45.97 48.16
C TYR A 343 25.39 47.44 48.09
N CYS A 344 26.03 48.26 47.25
CA CYS A 344 25.61 49.65 47.04
C CYS A 344 24.36 49.67 46.15
N ILE A 345 23.24 50.18 46.68
CA ILE A 345 21.98 50.31 45.97
C ILE A 345 21.46 51.75 46.20
N ASN A 346 21.26 52.51 45.11
CA ASN A 346 20.77 53.90 45.13
C ASN A 346 21.58 54.83 46.06
N GLY A 347 22.91 54.74 46.03
CA GLY A 347 23.80 55.55 46.86
C GLY A 347 23.85 55.17 48.35
N THR A 348 23.35 53.99 48.75
CA THR A 348 23.45 53.47 50.13
C THR A 348 23.76 51.96 50.17
N TRP A 349 24.58 51.53 51.13
CA TRP A 349 24.95 50.12 51.34
C TRP A 349 23.81 49.35 52.03
N GLN A 350 23.34 48.26 51.41
CA GLN A 350 22.20 47.44 51.88
C GLN A 350 22.37 45.96 51.52
N GLY A 351 21.71 45.08 52.29
CA GLY A 351 21.54 43.65 51.97
C GLY A 351 22.74 42.76 52.31
N CYS A 352 22.88 42.37 53.59
CA CYS A 352 23.89 41.41 54.03
C CYS A 352 23.49 39.96 53.68
N ASP A 353 24.35 39.24 52.97
CA ASP A 353 24.11 37.87 52.49
C ASP A 353 24.66 36.75 53.40
N ALA A 354 24.98 37.04 54.67
CA ALA A 354 25.50 36.05 55.61
C ALA A 354 24.47 34.92 55.91
N PRO A 355 24.88 33.64 56.00
CA PRO A 355 23.96 32.49 56.08
C PRO A 355 23.01 32.53 57.30
N LEU A 356 21.75 32.12 57.10
CA LEU A 356 20.73 32.01 58.15
C LEU A 356 20.43 30.52 58.45
N PRO A 357 20.03 30.15 59.68
CA PRO A 357 19.67 28.76 60.00
C PRO A 357 18.47 28.28 59.17
N GLN A 358 18.56 27.07 58.61
CA GLN A 358 17.59 26.43 57.72
C GLN A 358 17.11 25.08 58.27
N ILE A 359 16.04 24.49 57.75
CA ILE A 359 15.56 23.17 58.24
C ILE A 359 16.51 22.04 57.80
N GLU A 360 16.68 21.03 58.66
CA GLU A 360 17.52 19.85 58.40
C GLU A 360 17.17 19.14 57.07
N VAL A 361 18.21 18.85 56.30
CA VAL A 361 18.23 18.03 55.08
C VAL A 361 19.40 17.06 55.19
N CYS A 362 19.26 15.83 54.68
CA CYS A 362 20.26 14.80 54.95
C CYS A 362 21.53 14.93 54.11
N ASP A 363 22.39 15.86 54.49
CA ASP A 363 23.65 16.21 53.83
C ASP A 363 24.87 16.07 54.75
N GLY A 364 24.68 15.59 55.99
CA GLY A 364 25.72 15.48 56.99
C GLY A 364 26.16 16.81 57.59
N ILE A 365 25.39 17.89 57.37
CA ILE A 365 25.62 19.25 57.86
C ILE A 365 24.47 19.66 58.80
N ASP A 366 24.82 20.31 59.91
CA ASP A 366 23.88 20.93 60.85
C ASP A 366 23.31 22.22 60.24
N ASN A 367 22.19 22.09 59.53
CA ASN A 367 21.61 23.13 58.69
C ASN A 367 20.78 24.14 59.50
N ASP A 368 20.21 23.70 60.62
CA ASP A 368 19.50 24.57 61.56
C ASP A 368 20.42 25.17 62.64
N CYS A 369 21.71 24.86 62.56
CA CYS A 369 22.78 25.33 63.44
C CYS A 369 22.48 24.97 64.94
N ASN A 370 21.83 23.82 65.23
CA ASN A 370 21.41 23.36 66.56
C ASN A 370 22.37 22.37 67.26
N ALA A 371 23.45 21.95 66.60
CA ALA A 371 24.46 20.98 67.01
C ALA A 371 24.06 19.49 66.98
N GLN A 372 23.01 19.12 66.25
CA GLN A 372 22.70 17.75 65.82
C GLN A 372 22.83 17.68 64.29
N THR A 373 22.98 16.48 63.74
CA THR A 373 23.17 16.28 62.30
C THR A 373 22.12 15.30 61.81
N ASP A 374 21.28 15.74 60.87
CA ASP A 374 20.29 14.94 60.13
C ASP A 374 19.25 14.22 61.01
N GLU A 375 18.79 14.83 62.11
CA GLU A 375 17.71 14.25 62.90
C GLU A 375 16.34 14.36 62.21
N LYS A 376 15.50 13.32 62.39
CA LYS A 376 14.11 13.25 61.88
C LYS A 376 13.94 13.21 60.35
N VAL A 377 15.03 12.97 59.60
CA VAL A 377 15.02 12.83 58.12
C VAL A 377 15.36 11.42 57.61
N GLN A 378 15.45 10.42 58.50
CA GLN A 378 15.73 9.01 58.13
C GLN A 378 14.47 8.25 57.65
N LEU A 379 14.61 7.52 56.54
CA LEU A 379 13.59 6.64 55.93
C LEU A 379 13.85 5.17 56.27
N ILE A 380 12.82 4.32 56.11
CA ILE A 380 12.94 2.86 56.18
C ILE A 380 13.12 2.33 54.76
N PHE A 381 14.10 1.45 54.58
CA PHE A 381 14.36 0.72 53.34
C PHE A 381 14.24 -0.78 53.57
N TYR A 382 13.80 -1.53 52.56
CA TYR A 382 13.53 -2.97 52.49
C TYR A 382 14.56 -3.65 51.60
N GLN A 383 15.04 -4.84 51.94
CA GLN A 383 16.03 -5.54 51.13
C GLN A 383 15.43 -5.91 49.78
N ASP A 384 16.12 -5.53 48.70
CA ASP A 384 15.79 -5.79 47.31
C ASP A 384 16.86 -6.74 46.75
N LYS A 385 16.50 -8.02 46.62
CA LYS A 385 17.48 -9.09 46.42
C LYS A 385 17.69 -9.42 44.95
N ASP A 386 16.66 -9.31 44.14
CA ASP A 386 16.68 -9.55 42.70
C ASP A 386 16.73 -8.26 41.86
N GLY A 387 16.53 -7.09 42.49
CA GLY A 387 16.83 -5.78 41.93
C GLY A 387 15.68 -5.15 41.15
N ASP A 388 14.44 -5.54 41.40
CA ASP A 388 13.25 -5.00 40.72
C ASP A 388 12.73 -3.68 41.31
N GLY A 389 13.29 -3.26 42.46
CA GLY A 389 12.90 -2.04 43.15
C GLY A 389 11.77 -2.22 44.17
N TYR A 390 11.27 -3.43 44.38
CA TYR A 390 10.41 -3.85 45.47
C TYR A 390 11.24 -4.66 46.48
N GLY A 391 10.86 -4.61 47.75
CA GLY A 391 11.67 -5.20 48.80
C GLY A 391 10.87 -6.00 49.80
N ASN A 392 11.56 -6.96 50.40
CA ASN A 392 10.98 -7.83 51.40
C ASN A 392 10.60 -7.03 52.67
N ALA A 393 9.30 -6.99 52.97
CA ALA A 393 8.76 -6.27 54.12
C ALA A 393 9.33 -6.72 55.48
N ASN A 394 9.96 -7.91 55.55
CA ASN A 394 10.53 -8.48 56.76
C ASN A 394 12.01 -8.12 56.99
N GLU A 395 12.71 -7.60 55.99
CA GLU A 395 14.15 -7.27 56.06
C GLU A 395 14.36 -5.76 55.85
N THR A 396 14.62 -5.00 56.93
CA THR A 396 14.62 -3.52 56.89
C THR A 396 15.84 -2.84 57.50
N ILE A 397 16.15 -1.63 57.02
CA ILE A 397 17.19 -0.73 57.56
C ILE A 397 16.69 0.73 57.60
N LYS A 398 17.21 1.54 58.53
CA LYS A 398 16.98 3.00 58.54
C LYS A 398 18.20 3.74 58.02
N ALA A 399 18.00 4.56 57.00
CA ALA A 399 19.05 5.37 56.40
C ALA A 399 18.45 6.67 55.85
N CYS A 400 19.30 7.63 55.51
CA CYS A 400 18.84 8.83 54.79
C CYS A 400 18.77 8.64 53.28
N ILE A 401 19.70 7.83 52.76
CA ILE A 401 19.84 7.53 51.35
C ILE A 401 19.67 6.02 51.23
N GLN A 402 19.00 5.59 50.16
CA GLN A 402 18.80 4.19 49.83
C GLN A 402 20.13 3.43 49.85
N PRO A 403 20.32 2.48 50.77
CA PRO A 403 21.51 1.63 50.78
C PRO A 403 21.55 0.72 49.56
N GLU A 404 22.74 0.32 49.14
CA GLU A 404 22.91 -0.66 48.06
C GLU A 404 22.22 -1.99 48.41
N GLY A 405 21.39 -2.51 47.50
CA GLY A 405 20.59 -3.73 47.71
C GLY A 405 19.33 -3.54 48.56
N TYR A 406 18.84 -2.30 48.70
CA TYR A 406 17.59 -1.99 49.40
C TYR A 406 16.75 -1.01 48.58
N THR A 407 15.43 -1.02 48.75
CA THR A 407 14.45 -0.07 48.17
C THR A 407 13.54 0.53 49.25
N ASN A 408 12.85 1.64 48.98
CA ASN A 408 11.86 2.21 49.91
C ASN A 408 10.42 1.72 49.65
N VAL A 409 10.25 0.81 48.68
CA VAL A 409 8.95 0.23 48.32
C VAL A 409 8.83 -1.18 48.92
N PRO A 410 7.93 -1.42 49.87
CA PRO A 410 7.66 -2.77 50.35
C PRO A 410 6.83 -3.56 49.32
N PHE A 411 6.74 -4.88 49.47
CA PHE A 411 5.81 -5.79 48.78
C PHE A 411 6.35 -6.53 47.54
N ASP A 412 7.53 -7.10 47.67
CA ASP A 412 8.00 -8.20 46.81
C ASP A 412 7.44 -9.55 47.35
N CYS A 413 6.86 -10.37 46.49
CA CYS A 413 6.33 -11.69 46.86
C CYS A 413 7.23 -12.86 46.44
N ASP A 414 8.23 -12.65 45.59
CA ASP A 414 9.32 -13.58 45.29
C ASP A 414 10.66 -12.87 45.08
N ASP A 415 11.40 -12.66 46.19
CA ASP A 415 12.76 -12.08 46.25
C ASP A 415 13.86 -12.80 45.41
N ASN A 416 13.51 -13.71 44.50
CA ASN A 416 14.42 -14.33 43.55
C ASN A 416 14.03 -14.09 42.09
N ASN A 417 12.89 -13.46 41.84
CA ASN A 417 12.35 -13.27 40.51
C ASN A 417 11.93 -11.79 40.32
N PRO A 418 12.74 -11.00 39.60
CA PRO A 418 12.50 -9.56 39.45
C PRO A 418 11.29 -9.21 38.56
N LEU A 419 10.51 -10.23 38.14
CA LEU A 419 9.27 -10.10 37.39
C LEU A 419 8.03 -10.42 38.24
N VAL A 420 8.18 -10.70 39.54
CA VAL A 420 7.07 -11.13 40.40
C VAL A 420 6.96 -10.22 41.62
N TYR A 421 6.17 -9.16 41.50
CA TYR A 421 6.00 -8.16 42.55
C TYR A 421 4.60 -7.56 42.52
N VAL A 422 4.20 -6.94 43.64
CA VAL A 422 2.83 -6.44 43.79
C VAL A 422 2.48 -5.36 42.76
N PHE A 423 1.34 -5.55 42.09
CA PHE A 423 0.85 -4.71 40.97
C PHE A 423 1.66 -4.82 39.68
N ASN A 424 2.47 -5.87 39.51
CA ASN A 424 3.00 -6.16 38.18
C ASN A 424 1.86 -6.50 37.20
N GLN A 425 2.16 -6.49 35.91
CA GLN A 425 1.22 -6.94 34.89
C GLN A 425 1.36 -8.45 34.69
N GLU A 426 0.23 -9.17 34.64
CA GLU A 426 0.21 -10.60 34.33
C GLU A 426 0.80 -10.89 32.95
N VAL A 427 1.59 -11.96 32.87
CA VAL A 427 2.11 -12.54 31.65
C VAL A 427 1.57 -13.96 31.54
N CYS A 428 1.20 -14.42 30.34
CA CYS A 428 0.72 -15.78 30.12
C CYS A 428 1.85 -16.82 30.32
N ASN A 429 2.14 -17.17 31.57
CA ASN A 429 3.30 -17.99 31.95
C ASN A 429 2.99 -18.98 33.10
N SER A 430 1.74 -19.03 33.57
CA SER A 430 1.31 -19.83 34.73
C SER A 430 1.95 -19.44 36.07
N ILE A 431 2.40 -18.20 36.20
CA ILE A 431 2.89 -17.55 37.42
C ILE A 431 1.87 -16.46 37.80
N ASP A 432 1.73 -16.21 39.10
CA ASP A 432 1.01 -15.05 39.65
C ASP A 432 2.00 -13.89 39.69
N ASP A 433 2.11 -13.12 38.60
CA ASP A 433 3.15 -12.09 38.46
C ASP A 433 2.85 -10.86 39.34
N ASN A 434 1.56 -10.58 39.57
CA ASN A 434 1.09 -9.40 40.29
C ASN A 434 0.82 -9.63 41.79
N CYS A 435 0.97 -10.89 42.24
CA CYS A 435 0.81 -11.35 43.61
C CYS A 435 -0.62 -11.20 44.19
N ASP A 436 -1.67 -11.27 43.37
CA ASP A 436 -3.07 -11.14 43.81
C ASP A 436 -3.72 -12.48 44.23
N GLY A 437 -3.04 -13.60 43.95
CA GLY A 437 -3.48 -14.96 44.26
C GLY A 437 -4.23 -15.67 43.13
N GLN A 438 -4.32 -15.07 41.94
CA GLN A 438 -4.77 -15.67 40.70
C GLN A 438 -3.58 -15.92 39.77
N THR A 439 -3.81 -16.52 38.60
CA THR A 439 -2.73 -16.88 37.69
C THR A 439 -3.24 -16.67 36.27
N ASP A 440 -2.49 -15.91 35.47
CA ASP A 440 -2.81 -15.59 34.08
C ASP A 440 -4.18 -14.89 33.90
N GLU A 441 -4.64 -14.10 34.88
CA GLU A 441 -5.89 -13.35 34.79
C GLU A 441 -5.77 -12.03 34.02
N ASP A 442 -6.91 -11.44 33.66
CA ASP A 442 -7.00 -10.14 32.99
C ASP A 442 -6.24 -10.01 31.65
N LEU A 443 -5.83 -11.14 31.04
CA LEU A 443 -5.15 -11.20 29.73
C LEU A 443 -6.09 -11.03 28.51
N GLY A 444 -7.40 -10.93 28.76
CA GLY A 444 -8.42 -10.61 27.75
C GLY A 444 -8.77 -11.73 26.78
N THR A 445 -9.60 -11.36 25.81
CA THR A 445 -10.08 -12.23 24.72
C THR A 445 -9.88 -11.53 23.39
N THR A 446 -9.57 -12.29 22.34
CA THR A 446 -9.48 -11.78 20.96
C THR A 446 -10.65 -12.33 20.16
N THR A 447 -11.38 -11.44 19.48
CA THR A 447 -12.36 -11.80 18.44
C THR A 447 -11.71 -11.60 17.09
N CYS A 448 -11.76 -12.61 16.23
CA CYS A 448 -11.27 -12.55 14.86
C CYS A 448 -12.27 -13.22 13.91
N GLY A 449 -12.04 -13.05 12.60
CA GLY A 449 -12.98 -13.44 11.55
C GLY A 449 -14.07 -12.38 11.33
N LEU A 450 -14.77 -12.49 10.20
CA LEU A 450 -15.98 -11.72 9.87
C LEU A 450 -17.08 -12.70 9.43
N GLY A 451 -18.33 -12.27 9.53
CA GLY A 451 -19.47 -13.10 9.11
C GLY A 451 -19.62 -14.38 9.93
N GLU A 452 -19.75 -15.52 9.26
CA GLU A 452 -19.86 -16.84 9.92
C GLU A 452 -18.53 -17.33 10.49
N CYS A 453 -17.40 -16.73 10.10
CA CYS A 453 -16.08 -17.02 10.64
C CYS A 453 -15.78 -16.24 11.94
N GLU A 454 -16.66 -15.32 12.36
CA GLU A 454 -16.47 -14.53 13.59
C GLU A 454 -16.53 -15.42 14.84
N HIS A 455 -15.41 -15.49 15.56
CA HIS A 455 -15.34 -16.21 16.83
C HIS A 455 -14.39 -15.53 17.83
N THR A 456 -14.56 -15.87 19.11
CA THR A 456 -13.80 -15.27 20.22
C THR A 456 -13.06 -16.35 20.99
N ILE A 457 -11.76 -16.14 21.22
CA ILE A 457 -10.90 -17.01 22.03
C ILE A 457 -10.32 -16.26 23.24
N ASN A 458 -9.98 -16.99 24.30
CA ASN A 458 -9.19 -16.46 25.41
C ASN A 458 -7.74 -16.32 24.97
N ASN A 459 -7.10 -15.19 25.26
CA ASN A 459 -5.71 -14.93 24.83
C ASN A 459 -4.69 -15.84 25.53
N CYS A 460 -5.04 -16.38 26.70
CA CYS A 460 -4.20 -17.28 27.46
C CYS A 460 -4.99 -18.49 27.96
N ILE A 461 -4.44 -19.69 27.76
CA ILE A 461 -4.99 -20.93 28.30
C ILE A 461 -3.83 -21.73 28.91
N ASN A 462 -3.80 -21.85 30.24
CA ASN A 462 -2.79 -22.57 31.01
C ASN A 462 -1.33 -22.17 30.65
N GLY A 463 -1.02 -20.86 30.70
CA GLY A 463 0.32 -20.35 30.38
C GLY A 463 0.74 -20.49 28.92
N THR A 464 -0.20 -20.74 28.01
CA THR A 464 0.06 -20.77 26.56
C THR A 464 -0.75 -19.68 25.86
N ILE A 465 -0.06 -18.79 25.15
CA ILE A 465 -0.68 -17.76 24.30
C ILE A 465 -1.49 -18.46 23.21
N GLN A 466 -2.74 -18.02 23.03
CA GLN A 466 -3.58 -18.50 21.95
C GLN A 466 -3.56 -17.49 20.80
N ILE A 467 -3.50 -17.99 19.58
CA ILE A 467 -3.58 -17.19 18.35
C ILE A 467 -4.98 -17.38 17.77
N CYS A 468 -5.66 -16.27 17.45
CA CYS A 468 -6.98 -16.29 16.83
C CYS A 468 -6.77 -16.39 15.31
N ASP A 469 -7.07 -17.57 14.74
CA ASP A 469 -6.98 -17.81 13.30
C ASP A 469 -8.24 -17.28 12.62
N SER A 470 -8.13 -16.18 11.87
CA SER A 470 -9.27 -15.54 11.22
C SER A 470 -9.93 -16.38 10.14
N LEU A 471 -9.29 -17.45 9.68
CA LEU A 471 -9.80 -18.39 8.67
C LEU A 471 -10.27 -19.72 9.29
N GLU A 472 -10.31 -19.82 10.62
CA GLU A 472 -10.75 -21.04 11.27
C GLU A 472 -12.21 -21.33 10.91
N GLY A 473 -12.40 -22.39 10.11
CA GLY A 473 -13.72 -22.79 9.61
C GLY A 473 -14.06 -22.32 8.20
N ALA A 474 -13.14 -21.65 7.49
CA ALA A 474 -13.31 -21.24 6.10
C ALA A 474 -13.66 -22.43 5.19
N VAL A 475 -14.67 -22.24 4.34
CA VAL A 475 -15.12 -23.20 3.32
C VAL A 475 -15.14 -22.52 1.95
N GLN A 476 -15.47 -23.25 0.89
CA GLN A 476 -15.61 -22.64 -0.44
C GLN A 476 -16.83 -21.70 -0.48
N GLU A 477 -16.68 -20.53 -1.12
CA GLU A 477 -17.75 -19.55 -1.29
C GLU A 477 -19.08 -20.12 -1.84
N GLU A 478 -20.17 -19.70 -1.22
CA GLU A 478 -21.55 -19.98 -1.63
C GLU A 478 -22.30 -18.67 -1.81
N CYS A 479 -23.05 -18.49 -2.91
CA CYS A 479 -23.75 -17.22 -3.16
C CYS A 479 -25.02 -17.08 -2.27
N ASP A 480 -24.86 -16.97 -0.96
CA ASP A 480 -25.92 -16.86 0.05
C ASP A 480 -25.92 -15.50 0.79
N GLY A 481 -25.03 -14.58 0.40
CA GLY A 481 -24.88 -13.25 0.98
C GLY A 481 -24.11 -13.23 2.30
N LEU A 482 -23.36 -14.30 2.57
CA LEU A 482 -22.40 -14.42 3.66
C LEU A 482 -20.99 -14.58 3.06
N ASP A 483 -19.97 -14.33 3.88
CA ASP A 483 -18.55 -14.48 3.55
C ASP A 483 -18.12 -15.84 4.14
N ASN A 484 -18.03 -16.85 3.28
CA ASN A 484 -17.92 -18.26 3.65
C ASN A 484 -16.47 -18.77 3.56
N ASP A 485 -15.62 -18.13 2.77
CA ASP A 485 -14.20 -18.39 2.63
C ASP A 485 -13.32 -17.42 3.46
N CYS A 486 -13.96 -16.46 4.12
CA CYS A 486 -13.40 -15.55 5.11
C CYS A 486 -12.35 -14.59 4.52
N ASP A 487 -12.47 -14.20 3.24
CA ASP A 487 -11.56 -13.27 2.56
C ASP A 487 -11.89 -11.77 2.78
N ASN A 488 -12.99 -11.48 3.48
CA ASN A 488 -13.56 -10.15 3.77
C ASN A 488 -14.24 -9.45 2.60
N ILE A 489 -14.59 -10.20 1.57
CA ILE A 489 -15.49 -9.75 0.53
C ILE A 489 -16.75 -10.64 0.63
N THR A 490 -17.86 -10.20 0.07
CA THR A 490 -19.10 -11.00 0.07
C THR A 490 -19.46 -11.30 -1.37
N ASP A 491 -19.56 -12.59 -1.70
CA ASP A 491 -19.95 -13.13 -3.02
C ASP A 491 -19.04 -12.65 -4.19
N GLU A 492 -17.72 -12.62 -4.02
CA GLU A 492 -16.72 -12.02 -4.93
C GLU A 492 -16.14 -12.93 -6.01
N ASP A 493 -16.24 -14.25 -5.84
CA ASP A 493 -15.82 -15.17 -6.87
C ASP A 493 -16.66 -14.95 -8.16
N ASP A 494 -16.00 -14.97 -9.33
CA ASP A 494 -16.57 -14.80 -10.70
C ASP A 494 -17.76 -15.75 -11.01
N VAL A 495 -18.03 -16.67 -10.08
CA VAL A 495 -19.16 -17.59 -9.93
C VAL A 495 -20.50 -16.89 -9.66
N CYS A 496 -20.52 -15.71 -9.02
CA CYS A 496 -21.76 -15.06 -8.55
C CYS A 496 -22.28 -13.92 -9.45
N ASN A 497 -21.70 -13.65 -10.63
CA ASN A 497 -22.29 -12.71 -11.61
C ASN A 497 -23.50 -13.33 -12.34
N LEU A 498 -24.58 -13.56 -11.58
CA LEU A 498 -25.85 -14.13 -12.03
C LEU A 498 -26.80 -13.09 -12.64
N ASP A 499 -26.38 -11.84 -12.81
CA ASP A 499 -27.21 -10.80 -13.45
C ASP A 499 -27.63 -11.23 -14.87
N ASP A 500 -26.81 -12.05 -15.51
CA ASP A 500 -27.10 -12.63 -16.82
C ASP A 500 -27.91 -13.93 -16.76
N LEU A 501 -28.07 -14.57 -15.60
CA LEU A 501 -28.99 -15.70 -15.37
C LEU A 501 -30.42 -15.15 -15.22
N VAL A 502 -31.22 -15.25 -16.27
CA VAL A 502 -32.56 -14.65 -16.32
C VAL A 502 -33.69 -15.60 -15.92
N LEU A 503 -33.38 -16.89 -15.76
CA LEU A 503 -34.30 -17.91 -15.29
C LEU A 503 -33.52 -19.11 -14.75
N HIS A 504 -33.88 -19.59 -13.56
CA HIS A 504 -33.37 -20.83 -12.99
C HIS A 504 -34.48 -21.60 -12.26
N LEU A 505 -34.93 -22.71 -12.85
CA LEU A 505 -35.91 -23.61 -12.24
C LEU A 505 -35.21 -24.89 -11.77
N LYS A 506 -34.97 -24.98 -10.46
CA LYS A 506 -34.36 -26.15 -9.81
C LYS A 506 -35.33 -27.31 -9.63
N PHE A 507 -36.61 -26.99 -9.37
CA PHE A 507 -37.65 -27.95 -8.97
C PHE A 507 -37.44 -28.61 -7.59
N ASP A 508 -36.50 -28.09 -6.80
CA ASP A 508 -36.16 -28.50 -5.42
C ASP A 508 -37.02 -27.83 -4.34
N GLU A 509 -38.22 -27.36 -4.68
CA GLU A 509 -39.03 -26.65 -3.69
C GLU A 509 -39.49 -27.58 -2.56
N SER A 510 -39.42 -27.10 -1.32
CA SER A 510 -39.85 -27.88 -0.17
C SER A 510 -41.29 -28.39 -0.32
N GLN A 511 -41.58 -29.56 0.25
CA GLN A 511 -42.93 -30.13 0.18
C GLN A 511 -44.00 -29.19 0.74
N GLU A 512 -43.65 -28.35 1.72
CA GLU A 512 -44.52 -27.31 2.28
C GLU A 512 -44.83 -26.23 1.23
N TRP A 513 -43.82 -25.76 0.50
CA TRP A 513 -43.97 -24.80 -0.59
C TRP A 513 -44.81 -25.35 -1.74
N ILE A 514 -44.53 -26.58 -2.18
CA ILE A 514 -45.30 -27.26 -3.25
C ILE A 514 -46.78 -27.36 -2.85
N ASN A 515 -47.06 -27.72 -1.59
CA ASN A 515 -48.43 -27.81 -1.09
C ASN A 515 -49.13 -26.45 -1.02
N ALA A 516 -48.39 -25.39 -0.68
CA ALA A 516 -48.90 -24.02 -0.65
C ALA A 516 -49.10 -23.44 -2.06
N ASN A 517 -48.26 -23.83 -3.02
CA ASN A 517 -48.20 -23.27 -4.38
C ASN A 517 -48.27 -24.34 -5.49
N PRO A 518 -49.31 -25.19 -5.54
CA PRO A 518 -49.34 -26.40 -6.38
C PRO A 518 -49.39 -26.17 -7.91
N LYS A 519 -49.36 -24.92 -8.35
CA LYS A 519 -49.35 -24.51 -9.76
C LYS A 519 -48.21 -23.55 -10.10
N LYS A 520 -47.23 -23.43 -9.21
CA LYS A 520 -46.05 -22.62 -9.42
C LYS A 520 -44.81 -23.50 -9.40
N VAL A 521 -43.77 -22.98 -10.05
CA VAL A 521 -42.39 -23.41 -9.91
C VAL A 521 -41.60 -22.15 -9.58
N GLU A 522 -40.78 -22.23 -8.55
CA GLU A 522 -40.00 -21.09 -8.06
C GLU A 522 -38.84 -20.81 -9.01
N ASP A 523 -38.64 -19.53 -9.33
CA ASP A 523 -37.45 -19.07 -10.05
C ASP A 523 -36.37 -18.65 -9.06
N PHE A 524 -35.23 -19.33 -9.12
CA PHE A 524 -34.08 -19.09 -8.27
C PHE A 524 -33.14 -18.01 -8.81
N SER A 525 -33.37 -17.51 -10.03
CA SER A 525 -32.62 -16.38 -10.56
C SER A 525 -32.79 -15.11 -9.71
N PRO A 526 -31.93 -14.09 -9.86
CA PRO A 526 -32.11 -12.78 -9.23
C PRO A 526 -33.46 -12.12 -9.57
N TYR A 527 -34.12 -12.53 -10.66
CA TYR A 527 -35.34 -11.91 -11.16
C TYR A 527 -36.64 -12.51 -10.61
N LYS A 528 -36.58 -13.65 -9.90
CA LYS A 528 -37.73 -14.29 -9.19
C LYS A 528 -39.01 -14.38 -10.03
N ASN A 529 -38.87 -14.75 -11.29
CA ASN A 529 -39.95 -14.84 -12.27
C ASN A 529 -40.56 -16.25 -12.28
N ASP A 530 -41.31 -16.58 -11.23
CA ASP A 530 -41.94 -17.89 -11.05
C ASP A 530 -42.68 -18.41 -12.30
N GLY A 531 -42.51 -19.71 -12.58
CA GLY A 531 -43.23 -20.41 -13.64
C GLY A 531 -44.63 -20.84 -13.22
N ALA A 532 -45.60 -20.74 -14.12
CA ALA A 532 -46.95 -21.27 -13.94
C ALA A 532 -47.05 -22.69 -14.51
N ASN A 533 -47.16 -23.69 -13.62
CA ASN A 533 -47.23 -25.11 -13.99
C ASN A 533 -48.67 -25.54 -14.34
N SER A 534 -48.86 -26.09 -15.55
CA SER A 534 -50.16 -26.53 -16.05
C SER A 534 -50.56 -27.96 -15.64
N GLY A 535 -49.64 -28.73 -15.06
CA GLY A 535 -49.94 -30.07 -14.51
C GLY A 535 -48.79 -31.07 -14.47
N MET A 536 -47.54 -30.64 -14.68
CA MET A 536 -46.37 -31.49 -14.47
C MET A 536 -46.18 -31.81 -12.98
N THR A 537 -45.61 -32.97 -12.66
CA THR A 537 -45.49 -33.46 -11.27
C THR A 537 -44.04 -33.53 -10.83
N HIS A 538 -43.73 -33.10 -9.62
CA HIS A 538 -42.42 -33.29 -9.01
C HIS A 538 -42.04 -34.77 -8.94
N THR A 539 -40.77 -35.07 -9.18
CA THR A 539 -40.18 -36.42 -9.23
C THR A 539 -38.73 -36.35 -8.73
N ASP A 540 -38.04 -37.48 -8.66
CA ASP A 540 -36.58 -37.48 -8.42
C ASP A 540 -35.87 -36.90 -9.66
N GLY A 541 -35.08 -35.86 -9.41
CA GLY A 541 -34.24 -35.17 -10.39
C GLY A 541 -32.93 -35.89 -10.65
N LYS A 542 -32.07 -35.25 -11.43
CA LYS A 542 -30.65 -35.59 -11.51
C LYS A 542 -29.91 -35.03 -10.30
N ILE A 543 -30.28 -33.81 -9.90
CA ILE A 543 -29.87 -33.14 -8.66
C ILE A 543 -31.17 -32.93 -7.88
N GLY A 544 -31.23 -33.37 -6.62
CA GLY A 544 -32.44 -33.26 -5.81
C GLY A 544 -33.73 -33.79 -6.49
N GLN A 545 -34.70 -32.90 -6.64
CA GLN A 545 -36.01 -33.11 -7.25
C GLN A 545 -36.05 -32.51 -8.65
N GLY A 546 -36.80 -33.14 -9.55
CA GLY A 546 -37.06 -32.64 -10.90
C GLY A 546 -38.55 -32.58 -11.19
N ILE A 547 -38.89 -32.26 -12.42
CA ILE A 547 -40.28 -32.25 -12.89
C ILE A 547 -40.52 -33.31 -13.96
N PHE A 548 -41.63 -34.03 -13.87
CA PHE A 548 -42.04 -35.08 -14.80
C PHE A 548 -43.30 -34.70 -15.57
N SER A 549 -43.28 -34.98 -16.87
CA SER A 549 -44.42 -34.80 -17.77
C SER A 549 -44.76 -36.10 -18.50
N GLU A 550 -45.96 -36.63 -18.23
CA GLU A 550 -46.55 -37.80 -18.92
C GLU A 550 -47.58 -37.43 -20.00
N LYS A 551 -47.96 -36.15 -20.06
CA LYS A 551 -48.95 -35.60 -20.99
C LYS A 551 -48.40 -34.30 -21.57
N CYS A 552 -49.17 -33.63 -22.42
CA CYS A 552 -48.82 -32.32 -22.91
C CYS A 552 -49.09 -31.24 -21.85
N TYR A 553 -48.22 -31.15 -20.85
CA TYR A 553 -48.19 -30.09 -19.86
C TYR A 553 -47.06 -29.10 -20.17
N ASP A 554 -47.13 -27.94 -19.53
CA ASP A 554 -46.24 -26.82 -19.74
C ASP A 554 -46.00 -26.04 -18.46
N ILE A 555 -44.84 -25.41 -18.38
CA ILE A 555 -44.55 -24.36 -17.41
C ILE A 555 -44.37 -23.06 -18.18
N ASP A 556 -45.20 -22.07 -17.88
CA ASP A 556 -45.16 -20.74 -18.49
C ASP A 556 -44.48 -19.74 -17.57
N VAL A 557 -43.38 -19.16 -18.02
CA VAL A 557 -42.65 -18.09 -17.32
C VAL A 557 -42.89 -16.77 -18.08
N GLN A 558 -43.40 -15.74 -17.40
CA GLN A 558 -43.75 -14.48 -18.06
C GLN A 558 -42.52 -13.80 -18.65
N HIS A 559 -42.71 -12.99 -19.69
CA HIS A 559 -41.62 -12.18 -20.21
C HIS A 559 -41.34 -11.00 -19.27
N ILE A 560 -40.05 -10.75 -19.03
CA ILE A 560 -39.50 -9.57 -18.35
C ILE A 560 -38.44 -8.91 -19.24
N ASP A 561 -38.18 -7.62 -19.02
CA ASP A 561 -37.23 -6.84 -19.83
C ASP A 561 -35.81 -7.40 -19.77
N ALA A 562 -35.43 -8.06 -18.66
CA ALA A 562 -34.12 -8.70 -18.52
C ALA A 562 -33.90 -9.87 -19.50
N MET A 563 -34.97 -10.45 -20.07
CA MET A 563 -34.90 -11.50 -21.10
C MET A 563 -34.65 -10.90 -22.50
N ASP A 564 -33.67 -10.01 -22.59
CA ASP A 564 -33.10 -9.49 -23.83
C ASP A 564 -31.97 -10.42 -24.27
N PHE A 565 -32.10 -11.02 -25.44
CA PHE A 565 -31.18 -12.01 -25.99
C PHE A 565 -30.48 -11.50 -27.24
N SER A 566 -30.46 -10.18 -27.45
CA SER A 566 -29.86 -9.53 -28.62
C SER A 566 -28.33 -9.72 -28.69
N SER A 567 -27.67 -9.93 -27.56
CA SER A 567 -26.23 -10.24 -27.42
C SER A 567 -25.89 -11.73 -27.55
N GLY A 568 -26.90 -12.60 -27.59
CA GLY A 568 -26.73 -14.05 -27.50
C GLY A 568 -27.49 -14.64 -26.31
N PHE A 569 -27.44 -15.95 -26.17
CA PHE A 569 -28.08 -16.66 -25.05
C PHE A 569 -27.43 -18.02 -24.80
N THR A 570 -27.67 -18.54 -23.61
CA THR A 570 -27.41 -19.95 -23.27
C THR A 570 -28.64 -20.56 -22.64
N ILE A 571 -29.04 -21.74 -23.09
CA ILE A 571 -30.09 -22.54 -22.44
C ILE A 571 -29.44 -23.86 -22.04
N GLU A 572 -29.54 -24.24 -20.78
CA GLU A 572 -29.05 -25.53 -20.29
C GLU A 572 -30.06 -26.19 -19.35
N THR A 573 -30.04 -27.52 -19.30
CA THR A 573 -30.90 -28.33 -18.42
C THR A 573 -30.47 -29.79 -18.40
N TRP A 574 -30.77 -30.47 -17.31
CA TRP A 574 -30.80 -31.93 -17.25
C TRP A 574 -32.10 -32.46 -17.85
N VAL A 575 -31.99 -33.38 -18.81
CA VAL A 575 -33.14 -33.97 -19.50
C VAL A 575 -33.10 -35.49 -19.44
N TYR A 576 -34.26 -36.09 -19.18
CA TYR A 576 -34.47 -37.54 -19.17
C TYR A 576 -35.63 -37.89 -20.12
N PRO A 577 -35.36 -38.11 -21.42
CA PRO A 577 -36.40 -38.51 -22.37
C PRO A 577 -36.88 -39.94 -22.08
N THR A 578 -38.20 -40.13 -21.98
CA THR A 578 -38.81 -41.45 -21.70
C THR A 578 -39.45 -42.11 -22.93
N SER A 579 -39.75 -41.31 -23.95
CA SER A 579 -40.29 -41.76 -25.23
C SER A 579 -39.76 -40.89 -26.36
N ASP A 580 -39.74 -41.45 -27.55
CA ASP A 580 -39.50 -40.64 -28.74
C ASP A 580 -40.68 -39.68 -28.97
N PRO A 581 -40.42 -38.48 -29.52
CA PRO A 581 -41.43 -37.53 -29.94
C PRO A 581 -42.57 -38.16 -30.75
N GLU A 582 -43.81 -37.76 -30.46
CA GLU A 582 -44.97 -38.13 -31.27
C GLU A 582 -44.98 -37.38 -32.62
N TYR A 583 -44.49 -36.15 -32.60
CA TYR A 583 -44.19 -35.31 -33.76
C TYR A 583 -42.70 -35.37 -34.08
N PRO A 584 -42.23 -34.85 -35.22
CA PRO A 584 -40.80 -34.75 -35.52
C PRO A 584 -39.94 -34.18 -34.37
N GLN A 585 -40.54 -33.31 -33.55
CA GLN A 585 -39.87 -32.53 -32.51
C GLN A 585 -40.71 -32.49 -31.22
N SER A 586 -40.05 -32.60 -30.07
CA SER A 586 -40.60 -32.39 -28.73
C SER A 586 -39.90 -31.20 -28.07
N THR A 587 -40.66 -30.24 -27.56
CA THR A 587 -40.09 -28.98 -27.05
C THR A 587 -39.60 -29.10 -25.61
N ILE A 588 -38.31 -28.84 -25.38
CA ILE A 588 -37.75 -28.68 -24.03
C ILE A 588 -38.06 -27.24 -23.56
N LEU A 589 -37.63 -26.24 -24.34
CA LEU A 589 -37.89 -24.83 -24.08
C LEU A 589 -38.25 -24.10 -25.37
N HIS A 590 -39.23 -23.20 -25.30
CA HIS A 590 -39.69 -22.39 -26.41
C HIS A 590 -40.00 -20.97 -25.97
N LYS A 591 -39.37 -19.99 -26.64
CA LYS A 591 -39.68 -18.57 -26.51
C LYS A 591 -39.65 -17.94 -27.89
N ALA A 592 -40.82 -17.78 -28.52
CA ALA A 592 -40.86 -17.29 -29.89
C ALA A 592 -42.18 -16.68 -30.30
N ASP A 593 -42.09 -15.79 -31.29
CA ASP A 593 -43.15 -15.34 -32.18
C ASP A 593 -43.15 -16.20 -33.45
N ILE A 594 -44.33 -16.67 -33.87
CA ILE A 594 -44.51 -17.64 -34.97
C ILE A 594 -43.73 -17.26 -36.24
N PHE A 595 -43.52 -15.96 -36.52
CA PHE A 595 -42.87 -15.46 -37.73
C PHE A 595 -41.97 -14.23 -37.53
N ALA A 596 -41.54 -13.93 -36.30
CA ALA A 596 -40.70 -12.76 -36.05
C ALA A 596 -39.38 -13.15 -35.38
N HIS A 597 -39.36 -13.25 -34.05
CA HIS A 597 -38.16 -13.54 -33.27
C HIS A 597 -38.39 -14.81 -32.47
N GLY A 598 -37.35 -15.60 -32.23
CA GLY A 598 -37.50 -16.72 -31.32
C GLY A 598 -36.27 -17.57 -31.11
N MET A 599 -36.34 -18.32 -30.02
CA MET A 599 -35.41 -19.37 -29.65
C MET A 599 -36.18 -20.61 -29.21
N VAL A 600 -35.71 -21.79 -29.63
CA VAL A 600 -36.31 -23.08 -29.24
C VAL A 600 -35.20 -24.09 -29.03
N PHE A 601 -35.28 -24.84 -27.94
CA PHE A 601 -34.51 -26.04 -27.69
C PHE A 601 -35.47 -27.24 -27.69
N PHE A 602 -35.21 -28.21 -28.56
CA PHE A 602 -36.10 -29.35 -28.74
C PHE A 602 -35.33 -30.66 -28.90
N TYR A 603 -36.04 -31.73 -28.59
CA TYR A 603 -35.63 -33.11 -28.82
C TYR A 603 -36.24 -33.60 -30.15
N ASP A 604 -35.41 -34.01 -31.11
CA ASP A 604 -35.83 -34.38 -32.49
C ASP A 604 -35.77 -35.91 -32.71
N LYS A 605 -36.62 -36.43 -33.60
CA LYS A 605 -36.77 -37.86 -33.92
C LYS A 605 -36.41 -38.20 -35.37
N VAL A 606 -36.23 -37.22 -36.25
CA VAL A 606 -36.30 -37.44 -37.70
C VAL A 606 -35.10 -38.25 -38.23
N LYS A 607 -33.98 -38.33 -37.50
CA LYS A 607 -32.74 -39.11 -37.78
C LYS A 607 -32.00 -39.39 -36.45
N PRO A 608 -30.82 -40.06 -36.37
CA PRO A 608 -30.06 -40.26 -35.11
C PRO A 608 -29.54 -38.96 -34.47
N GLN A 609 -30.42 -37.99 -34.23
CA GLN A 609 -30.15 -36.59 -33.98
C GLN A 609 -31.16 -36.15 -32.95
N HIS A 610 -30.79 -36.25 -31.68
CA HIS A 610 -31.82 -36.16 -30.63
C HIS A 610 -31.96 -34.78 -30.04
N PHE A 611 -30.97 -33.89 -30.16
CA PHE A 611 -31.05 -32.53 -29.61
C PHE A 611 -30.80 -31.51 -30.70
N ALA A 612 -31.61 -30.46 -30.71
CA ALA A 612 -31.50 -29.40 -31.68
C ALA A 612 -31.97 -28.07 -31.13
N CYS A 613 -31.31 -27.01 -31.56
CA CYS A 613 -31.58 -25.66 -31.12
C CYS A 613 -31.68 -24.72 -32.30
N SER A 614 -32.66 -23.81 -32.23
CA SER A 614 -32.96 -22.86 -33.28
C SER A 614 -33.05 -21.46 -32.72
N ALA A 615 -32.52 -20.50 -33.47
CA ALA A 615 -32.69 -19.07 -33.23
C ALA A 615 -33.10 -18.39 -34.53
N TRP A 616 -34.01 -17.41 -34.47
CA TRP A 616 -34.44 -16.65 -35.65
C TRP A 616 -34.89 -15.23 -35.32
N SER A 617 -34.82 -14.40 -36.35
CA SER A 617 -35.33 -13.04 -36.47
C SER A 617 -36.05 -12.90 -37.81
N PRO A 618 -36.76 -11.79 -38.12
CA PRO A 618 -37.50 -11.66 -39.38
C PRO A 618 -36.64 -11.82 -40.64
N SER A 619 -35.33 -11.56 -40.53
CA SER A 619 -34.40 -11.59 -41.66
C SER A 619 -33.43 -12.76 -41.65
N TYR A 620 -33.21 -13.40 -40.49
CA TYR A 620 -32.16 -14.39 -40.25
C TYR A 620 -32.70 -15.57 -39.45
N GLY A 621 -32.12 -16.75 -39.64
CA GLY A 621 -32.55 -17.94 -38.93
C GLY A 621 -31.52 -19.03 -39.07
N LEU A 622 -31.24 -19.73 -37.98
CA LEU A 622 -30.38 -20.90 -38.01
C LEU A 622 -30.94 -22.00 -37.10
N SER A 623 -30.60 -23.24 -37.42
CA SER A 623 -31.00 -24.42 -36.64
C SER A 623 -29.87 -25.41 -36.68
N GLN A 624 -29.43 -25.83 -35.50
CA GLN A 624 -28.32 -26.73 -35.30
C GLN A 624 -28.83 -28.05 -34.73
N PHE A 625 -28.37 -29.17 -35.28
CA PHE A 625 -28.82 -30.52 -34.92
C PHE A 625 -27.62 -31.38 -34.55
N THR A 626 -27.70 -32.10 -33.43
CA THR A 626 -26.68 -33.10 -33.08
C THR A 626 -26.65 -34.23 -34.10
N THR A 627 -25.52 -34.92 -34.23
CA THR A 627 -25.36 -36.07 -35.15
C THR A 627 -25.28 -37.42 -34.44
N ASN A 628 -25.18 -37.40 -33.10
CA ASN A 628 -25.06 -38.60 -32.26
C ASN A 628 -26.44 -39.14 -31.85
N GLU A 629 -26.52 -40.46 -31.68
CA GLU A 629 -27.68 -41.11 -31.04
C GLU A 629 -27.60 -40.97 -29.52
N PHE A 630 -28.71 -40.58 -28.89
CA PHE A 630 -28.84 -40.45 -27.44
C PHE A 630 -29.95 -41.39 -26.92
N PRO A 631 -29.63 -42.61 -26.44
CA PRO A 631 -30.64 -43.55 -25.94
C PRO A 631 -31.63 -42.95 -24.93
N LEU A 632 -32.87 -43.42 -24.98
CA LEU A 632 -33.91 -43.05 -24.00
C LEU A 632 -33.61 -43.61 -22.61
N ASN A 633 -34.28 -43.07 -21.59
CA ASN A 633 -34.24 -43.53 -20.20
C ASN A 633 -32.87 -43.36 -19.52
N GLN A 634 -32.16 -42.29 -19.84
CA GLN A 634 -30.99 -41.84 -19.08
C GLN A 634 -30.92 -40.31 -19.06
N TRP A 635 -30.22 -39.79 -18.05
CA TRP A 635 -30.00 -38.35 -17.89
C TRP A 635 -28.93 -37.87 -18.85
N TYR A 636 -29.19 -36.72 -19.46
CA TYR A 636 -28.21 -35.94 -20.20
C TYR A 636 -28.25 -34.52 -19.69
N HIS A 637 -27.09 -33.94 -19.44
CA HIS A 637 -27.02 -32.49 -19.38
C HIS A 637 -26.93 -31.97 -20.80
N VAL A 638 -27.79 -31.04 -21.20
CA VAL A 638 -27.77 -30.50 -22.56
C VAL A 638 -27.74 -28.99 -22.51
N ALA A 639 -26.88 -28.38 -23.32
CA ALA A 639 -26.80 -26.94 -23.45
C ALA A 639 -26.81 -26.49 -24.92
N CYS A 640 -27.51 -25.39 -25.17
CA CYS A 640 -27.50 -24.65 -26.43
C CYS A 640 -26.92 -23.26 -26.17
N ILE A 641 -25.82 -22.94 -26.86
CA ILE A 641 -25.20 -21.61 -26.80
C ILE A 641 -25.36 -20.94 -28.16
N PHE A 642 -25.89 -19.71 -28.15
CA PHE A 642 -25.98 -18.84 -29.31
C PHE A 642 -25.18 -17.55 -29.06
N ASP A 643 -24.17 -17.30 -29.90
CA ASP A 643 -23.24 -16.17 -29.77
C ASP A 643 -23.61 -14.95 -30.63
N GLY A 644 -24.85 -14.91 -31.15
CA GLY A 644 -25.30 -13.91 -32.12
C GLY A 644 -25.02 -14.29 -33.59
N LYS A 645 -24.23 -15.34 -33.87
CA LYS A 645 -23.86 -15.74 -35.24
C LYS A 645 -23.97 -17.24 -35.48
N SER A 646 -23.73 -18.05 -34.46
CA SER A 646 -23.63 -19.50 -34.51
C SER A 646 -24.31 -20.14 -33.30
N ILE A 647 -24.75 -21.39 -33.46
CA ILE A 647 -25.25 -22.20 -32.35
C ILE A 647 -24.27 -23.36 -32.15
N LYS A 648 -23.84 -23.55 -30.90
CA LYS A 648 -23.11 -24.74 -30.45
C LYS A 648 -24.00 -25.56 -29.52
N LEU A 649 -23.85 -26.88 -29.59
CA LEU A 649 -24.59 -27.84 -28.78
C LEU A 649 -23.62 -28.63 -27.92
N PHE A 650 -23.91 -28.72 -26.63
CA PHE A 650 -23.13 -29.46 -25.65
C PHE A 650 -23.99 -30.54 -25.03
N VAL A 651 -23.39 -31.71 -24.78
CA VAL A 651 -24.03 -32.79 -24.02
C VAL A 651 -23.04 -33.32 -23.00
N ASN A 652 -23.46 -33.36 -21.73
CA ASN A 652 -22.64 -33.74 -20.58
C ASN A 652 -21.34 -32.94 -20.49
N GLY A 653 -21.43 -31.62 -20.69
CA GLY A 653 -20.30 -30.68 -20.61
C GLY A 653 -19.39 -30.63 -21.84
N GLU A 654 -19.56 -31.52 -22.81
CA GLU A 654 -18.72 -31.60 -24.00
C GLU A 654 -19.45 -31.14 -25.28
N GLU A 655 -18.76 -30.36 -26.12
CA GLU A 655 -19.31 -29.94 -27.41
C GLU A 655 -19.49 -31.17 -28.31
N VAL A 656 -20.71 -31.38 -28.81
CA VAL A 656 -21.03 -32.55 -29.64
C VAL A 656 -21.06 -32.20 -31.13
N PRO A 657 -20.61 -33.13 -32.00
CA PRO A 657 -20.69 -32.93 -33.44
C PRO A 657 -22.13 -32.64 -33.90
N SER A 658 -22.29 -31.53 -34.60
CA SER A 658 -23.59 -31.03 -35.05
C SER A 658 -23.51 -30.43 -36.45
N TYR A 659 -24.66 -30.29 -37.13
CA TYR A 659 -24.75 -29.67 -38.45
C TYR A 659 -25.91 -28.69 -38.54
N MET A 660 -25.83 -27.78 -39.51
CA MET A 660 -26.83 -26.76 -39.77
C MET A 660 -27.71 -27.15 -40.97
N ASP A 661 -29.04 -27.10 -40.84
CA ASP A 661 -30.01 -27.59 -41.84
C ASP A 661 -30.47 -26.53 -42.87
N GLU A 662 -29.56 -25.62 -43.27
CA GLU A 662 -29.79 -24.40 -44.09
C GLU A 662 -30.36 -23.20 -43.32
N GLY A 663 -29.46 -22.37 -42.78
CA GLY A 663 -29.79 -21.08 -42.16
C GLY A 663 -29.47 -19.87 -43.04
N LYS A 664 -30.22 -18.77 -42.86
CA LYS A 664 -29.86 -17.46 -43.42
C LYS A 664 -29.15 -16.66 -42.33
N LEU A 665 -27.82 -16.55 -42.43
CA LEU A 665 -26.98 -15.82 -41.48
C LEU A 665 -26.91 -14.31 -41.82
N PRO A 666 -26.72 -13.43 -40.82
CA PRO A 666 -26.48 -12.01 -41.04
C PRO A 666 -25.15 -11.77 -41.78
N PRO A 667 -25.08 -10.79 -42.71
CA PRO A 667 -23.82 -10.27 -43.21
C PRO A 667 -22.98 -9.65 -42.09
N GLU A 668 -21.68 -9.54 -42.31
CA GLU A 668 -20.75 -8.92 -41.37
C GLU A 668 -21.20 -7.49 -40.99
N GLY A 669 -21.32 -7.23 -39.68
CA GLY A 669 -21.77 -5.93 -39.14
C GLY A 669 -23.29 -5.77 -38.95
N GLN A 670 -24.10 -6.80 -39.16
CA GLN A 670 -25.54 -6.77 -38.83
C GLN A 670 -25.87 -7.56 -37.57
N THR A 671 -26.87 -7.08 -36.81
CA THR A 671 -27.33 -7.72 -35.57
C THR A 671 -28.31 -8.86 -35.86
N PHE A 672 -28.17 -9.95 -35.10
CA PHE A 672 -29.13 -11.06 -35.07
C PHE A 672 -29.76 -11.10 -33.68
N ASP A 673 -30.92 -10.47 -33.58
CA ASP A 673 -31.69 -10.44 -32.35
C ASP A 673 -32.82 -11.48 -32.37
N PRO A 674 -32.75 -12.56 -31.58
CA PRO A 674 -33.83 -13.54 -31.44
C PRO A 674 -34.85 -13.18 -30.34
N THR A 675 -34.77 -11.99 -29.73
CA THR A 675 -35.59 -11.61 -28.58
C THR A 675 -37.08 -11.54 -28.95
N SER A 676 -37.86 -12.41 -28.31
CA SER A 676 -39.32 -12.41 -28.41
C SER A 676 -39.93 -11.84 -27.13
N SER A 677 -41.00 -11.05 -27.26
CA SER A 677 -41.77 -10.56 -26.11
C SER A 677 -42.76 -11.59 -25.55
N ASN A 678 -42.84 -12.79 -26.16
CA ASN A 678 -43.65 -13.88 -25.63
C ASN A 678 -43.02 -14.51 -24.39
N LYS A 679 -43.87 -15.12 -23.56
CA LYS A 679 -43.48 -15.95 -22.42
C LYS A 679 -42.52 -17.09 -22.83
N ILE A 680 -41.64 -17.47 -21.91
CA ILE A 680 -40.91 -18.73 -22.01
C ILE A 680 -41.90 -19.85 -21.69
N ARG A 681 -41.89 -20.90 -22.50
CA ARG A 681 -42.69 -22.10 -22.28
C ARG A 681 -41.79 -23.33 -22.27
N ILE A 682 -41.92 -24.11 -21.21
CA ILE A 682 -41.15 -25.34 -21.01
C ILE A 682 -42.06 -26.54 -21.24
N GLY A 683 -41.55 -27.54 -21.97
CA GLY A 683 -42.22 -28.83 -22.20
C GLY A 683 -43.27 -28.89 -23.31
N HIS A 684 -43.63 -27.76 -23.94
CA HIS A 684 -44.66 -27.71 -24.98
C HIS A 684 -44.53 -26.49 -25.91
N GLN A 685 -44.83 -26.63 -27.19
CA GLN A 685 -45.01 -25.53 -28.15
C GLN A 685 -46.46 -25.44 -28.66
N ILE A 686 -47.11 -24.28 -28.51
CA ILE A 686 -48.58 -24.09 -28.73
C ILE A 686 -48.99 -24.06 -30.20
N TYR A 687 -48.08 -23.61 -31.09
CA TYR A 687 -48.46 -23.26 -32.45
C TYR A 687 -48.70 -24.46 -33.37
N GLN A 688 -48.32 -25.66 -32.93
CA GLN A 688 -48.54 -26.92 -33.63
C GLN A 688 -48.93 -27.98 -32.59
N ASP A 689 -50.16 -28.48 -32.67
CA ASP A 689 -50.66 -29.54 -31.79
C ASP A 689 -49.68 -30.72 -31.76
N GLY A 690 -49.17 -31.09 -30.58
CA GLY A 690 -48.45 -32.35 -30.33
C GLY A 690 -46.91 -32.29 -30.19
N ARG A 691 -46.27 -31.11 -30.18
CA ARG A 691 -44.84 -30.97 -29.86
C ARG A 691 -44.59 -30.92 -28.34
N CYS A 692 -44.95 -32.00 -27.66
CA CYS A 692 -44.88 -32.11 -26.20
C CYS A 692 -43.64 -32.88 -25.78
N PHE A 693 -43.00 -32.49 -24.69
CA PHE A 693 -41.92 -33.26 -24.08
C PHE A 693 -42.47 -34.27 -23.08
N TYR A 694 -41.98 -35.51 -23.19
CA TYR A 694 -42.38 -36.63 -22.35
C TYR A 694 -41.15 -37.20 -21.64
N GLY A 695 -41.06 -36.96 -20.35
CA GLY A 695 -39.87 -37.28 -19.58
C GLY A 695 -39.69 -36.41 -18.37
N LYS A 696 -38.48 -36.41 -17.84
CA LYS A 696 -38.09 -35.56 -16.71
C LYS A 696 -37.23 -34.40 -17.19
N LEU A 697 -37.40 -33.25 -16.56
CA LEU A 697 -36.55 -32.07 -16.68
C LEU A 697 -36.06 -31.69 -15.30
N ASP A 698 -34.87 -31.14 -15.24
CA ASP A 698 -34.24 -30.71 -14.01
C ASP A 698 -33.23 -29.57 -14.29
N GLU A 699 -33.01 -28.70 -13.30
CA GLU A 699 -32.07 -27.57 -13.36
C GLU A 699 -32.14 -26.75 -14.66
N ILE A 700 -33.32 -26.21 -15.00
CA ILE A 700 -33.45 -25.40 -16.22
C ILE A 700 -32.86 -24.02 -15.97
N LYS A 701 -31.81 -23.66 -16.72
CA LYS A 701 -31.19 -22.33 -16.67
C LYS A 701 -31.27 -21.65 -18.04
N VAL A 702 -31.54 -20.35 -18.03
CA VAL A 702 -31.51 -19.50 -19.23
C VAL A 702 -30.67 -18.27 -18.92
N TRP A 703 -29.65 -18.07 -19.73
CA TRP A 703 -28.70 -16.97 -19.66
C TRP A 703 -28.90 -16.02 -20.83
N ARG A 704 -28.79 -14.71 -20.60
CA ARG A 704 -28.79 -13.68 -21.65
C ARG A 704 -27.41 -13.40 -22.27
N LYS A 705 -26.43 -14.25 -21.95
CA LYS A 705 -25.10 -14.26 -22.56
C LYS A 705 -24.77 -15.64 -23.13
N PRO A 706 -23.93 -15.72 -24.17
CA PRO A 706 -23.28 -16.98 -24.53
C PRO A 706 -22.27 -17.34 -23.42
N LEU A 707 -22.40 -18.55 -22.85
CA LEU A 707 -21.42 -19.08 -21.90
C LEU A 707 -20.23 -19.68 -22.64
N GLU A 708 -19.05 -19.58 -22.02
CA GLU A 708 -17.86 -20.34 -22.41
C GLU A 708 -17.93 -21.79 -21.91
N LYS A 709 -17.08 -22.67 -22.46
CA LYS A 709 -17.11 -24.11 -22.13
C LYS A 709 -16.86 -24.33 -20.63
N GLU A 710 -15.93 -23.58 -20.05
CA GLU A 710 -15.50 -23.71 -18.67
C GLU A 710 -16.62 -23.34 -17.69
N GLU A 711 -17.47 -22.36 -18.05
CA GLU A 711 -18.65 -21.97 -17.28
C GLU A 711 -19.70 -23.09 -17.26
N LEU A 712 -19.91 -23.82 -18.38
CA LEU A 712 -20.82 -24.97 -18.42
C LEU A 712 -20.35 -26.14 -17.54
N GLY A 713 -19.04 -26.40 -17.45
CA GLY A 713 -18.49 -27.50 -16.65
C GLY A 713 -18.69 -27.30 -15.14
N TYR A 714 -18.56 -26.06 -14.68
CA TYR A 714 -18.79 -25.68 -13.28
C TYR A 714 -20.21 -26.03 -12.80
N TYR A 715 -21.23 -25.79 -13.62
CA TYR A 715 -22.64 -26.03 -13.28
C TYR A 715 -23.12 -27.47 -13.50
N VAL A 716 -22.29 -28.35 -14.07
CA VAL A 716 -22.62 -29.77 -14.36
C VAL A 716 -22.09 -30.74 -13.31
N ASP A 717 -20.98 -30.40 -12.64
CA ASP A 717 -20.24 -31.28 -11.73
C ASP A 717 -20.54 -31.08 -10.23
N LYS A 718 -21.28 -30.02 -9.86
CA LYS A 718 -21.98 -29.89 -8.57
C LYS A 718 -23.42 -30.38 -8.71
#